data_AF-A0A948NY88-F1
#
_entry.id   AF-A0A948NY88-F1
#
_cell.length_a   1.000
_cell.length_b   1.000
_cell.length_c   1.000
_cell.angle_alpha   90.00
_cell.angle_beta   90.00
_cell.angle_gamma   90.00
#
_symmetry.space_group_name_H-M   'P 1'
#
loop_
_entity.id
_entity.type
_entity.pdbx_description
1 polymer ?
#
loop_
_entity_poly.entity_id
_entity_poly.type
_entity_poly.pdbx_seq_one_letter_code
_entity_poly.pdbx_strand_id
1 'polypeptide(L)'
;MSHKSFTAIETLITIGIIGVTAGISVPMFRNFQIRNDLDLATEQTIQALRSAQIRSQAGQNDEEWGVFIQEGVLFQGETYMLRDPEQDEVYPIPATINTSGLEEVVFSRVDGAPYQTGDIILEALSGDSRIITISGDGILSSTGIQESQGDQGTQGDDDEEGGDDDDDGGGGGDSDGDGIPDDEEGDGDSDGDGIPNYLDDDSDGDGIPDEEEGDDDTDGDGVPDYLDDDSDGDGVPDEDDPYTDTGGDDDGGGGGQGEGEECEDRFTVANDGTIETTGSVDVTFKALGAAITYGASGPEIAVTVKASTDGGNAWVDLFGGDDIDGGEQQTITNLPSGSNILLRINGRYRWLFNKNYTSNDQSGHIEVLRNGDSPPAYAPFGNQASLESFLQEILDEDGKISIGEYDAVILGELGALNSASSDFQDAVILVQFEQKSGSCAKATDPRFKVVFDRLENYKAGDADRAVYVGSESVRFAESQWIPLAINGVAVADTGLVETVPGLAAERRGGNAVRILLHGSHSANGSKEIIDARIIFDNVTVLGVDNDTSDNNKTENPFDGILNDGPGGDEVSMTSTEVLFQTRVTVQDDAILINWEAAAPSDDDSGGDDGDNNDNDDGDENDIDDGGVDPCMAAFTIENGHIVLGETANVTFKVLGSHAQHGGEGGAEVQVRLSASLDGGTLWRTLYSFRDVDGGETESFTNVPAGSNILIKAEGRYGWVFRQDGHSGDNSGRVRILSSGDALPATTPLSDPLRLKPFLRNAIRDGKAYPGGRRVLALVETQELGDSADFQDAVVAIYIERPACGSNADEDEEFDDEDIEEGEGEEENKITICHYPPGNRDEAQTIQVGVSAWPAHKLHGDRVGSCEDDKDGDGVPNSLDLCPSTYTPESVPREQMLFERYALTSEGDVFRKGPRKKISPYRLTDTKGCSCEQLIDVAEGSQPYYFEQFPILYRNMRSLFPHYTEGARNNGCPKAVLRMVERGT
;
A
#
# COMPACT_ATOMS: atom_id res chain seq x y z
N MET A 1 -51.41 -13.37 46.36
CA MET A 1 -50.17 -12.83 45.75
C MET A 1 -50.19 -11.34 46.01
N SER A 2 -49.43 -10.87 47.00
CA SER A 2 -49.32 -9.44 47.32
C SER A 2 -48.21 -8.90 46.43
N HIS A 3 -48.56 -8.05 45.46
CA HIS A 3 -47.58 -7.22 44.78
C HIS A 3 -47.03 -6.25 45.83
N LYS A 4 -45.75 -6.40 46.16
CA LYS A 4 -45.03 -5.46 47.02
C LYS A 4 -44.80 -4.19 46.20
N SER A 5 -45.52 -3.13 46.53
CA SER A 5 -45.26 -1.79 45.98
C SER A 5 -43.93 -1.26 46.52
N PHE A 6 -43.22 -0.45 45.73
CA PHE A 6 -42.00 0.25 46.15
C PHE A 6 -42.25 1.08 47.41
N THR A 7 -41.32 1.04 48.35
CA THR A 7 -41.40 1.85 49.55
C THR A 7 -41.04 3.30 49.25
N ALA A 8 -41.58 4.24 50.02
CA ALA A 8 -41.25 5.66 49.89
C ALA A 8 -39.74 5.93 50.09
N ILE A 9 -39.07 5.09 50.90
CA ILE A 9 -37.63 5.16 51.12
C ILE A 9 -36.86 4.69 49.89
N GLU A 10 -37.23 3.57 49.26
CA GLU A 10 -36.60 3.13 48.00
C GLU A 10 -36.76 4.17 46.89
N THR A 11 -37.93 4.81 46.79
CA THR A 11 -38.15 5.87 45.80
C THR A 11 -37.24 7.08 46.03
N LEU A 12 -37.04 7.47 47.29
CA LEU A 12 -36.14 8.57 47.65
C LEU A 12 -34.66 8.21 47.40
N ILE A 13 -34.26 6.97 47.65
CA ILE A 13 -32.91 6.49 47.35
C ILE A 13 -32.66 6.49 45.85
N THR A 14 -33.61 6.02 45.04
CA THR A 14 -33.47 6.02 43.57
C THR A 14 -33.38 7.44 43.02
N ILE A 15 -34.18 8.39 43.51
CA ILE A 15 -34.09 9.80 43.10
C ILE A 15 -32.75 10.41 43.54
N GLY A 16 -32.26 10.07 44.73
CA GLY A 16 -30.95 10.49 45.21
C GLY A 16 -29.81 9.97 44.34
N ILE A 17 -29.85 8.68 43.97
CA ILE A 17 -28.86 8.07 43.08
C ILE A 17 -28.90 8.73 41.70
N ILE A 18 -30.09 8.93 41.12
CA ILE A 18 -30.24 9.62 39.82
C ILE A 18 -29.70 11.04 39.88
N GLY A 19 -29.91 11.76 41.00
CA GLY A 19 -29.36 13.10 41.19
C GLY A 19 -27.83 13.13 41.26
N VAL A 20 -27.23 12.15 41.94
CA VAL A 20 -25.76 12.03 42.04
C VAL A 20 -25.16 11.60 40.72
N THR A 21 -25.74 10.60 40.04
CA THR A 21 -25.25 10.19 38.72
C THR A 21 -25.42 11.30 37.70
N ALA A 22 -26.57 11.99 37.64
CA ALA A 22 -26.72 13.15 36.76
C ALA A 22 -25.73 14.28 37.08
N GLY A 23 -25.43 14.51 38.35
CA GLY A 23 -24.45 15.51 38.78
C GLY A 23 -23.01 15.21 38.31
N ILE A 24 -22.67 13.94 38.10
CA ILE A 24 -21.35 13.51 37.60
C ILE A 24 -21.36 13.39 36.07
N SER A 25 -22.42 12.79 35.51
CA SER A 25 -22.49 12.49 34.08
C SER A 25 -22.66 13.72 33.19
N VAL A 26 -23.41 14.73 33.64
CA VAL A 26 -23.64 15.96 32.84
C VAL A 26 -22.36 16.77 32.60
N PRO A 27 -21.51 17.08 33.60
CA PRO A 27 -20.25 17.79 33.34
C PRO A 27 -19.26 16.97 32.52
N MET A 28 -19.16 15.65 32.75
CA MET A 28 -18.33 14.77 31.92
C MET A 28 -18.77 14.76 30.46
N PHE A 29 -20.08 14.63 30.20
CA PHE A 29 -20.61 14.66 28.84
C PHE A 29 -20.41 16.02 28.17
N ARG A 30 -20.49 17.12 28.93
CA ARG A 30 -20.25 18.47 28.39
C ARG A 30 -18.79 18.68 27.99
N ASN A 31 -17.83 18.21 28.80
CA ASN A 31 -16.40 18.30 28.44
C ASN A 31 -16.07 17.42 27.23
N PHE A 32 -16.66 16.22 27.16
CA PHE A 32 -16.54 15.35 26.00
C PHE A 32 -17.07 16.02 24.73
N GLN A 33 -18.22 16.69 24.81
CA GLN A 33 -18.80 17.41 23.67
C GLN A 33 -17.90 18.57 23.21
N ILE A 34 -17.32 19.35 24.13
CA ILE A 34 -16.44 20.48 23.79
C ILE A 34 -15.16 20.00 23.10
N ARG A 35 -14.57 18.88 23.53
CA ARG A 35 -13.41 18.27 22.86
C ARG A 35 -13.74 17.76 21.47
N ASN A 36 -14.89 17.09 21.32
CA ASN A 36 -15.37 16.63 20.02
C ASN A 36 -15.68 17.80 19.06
N ASP A 37 -16.15 18.93 19.59
CA ASP A 37 -16.36 20.16 18.79
C ASP A 37 -15.02 20.74 18.29
N LEU A 38 -13.93 20.64 19.09
CA LEU A 38 -12.58 21.10 18.71
C LEU A 38 -11.97 20.25 17.60
N ASP A 39 -12.09 18.92 17.71
CA ASP A 39 -11.61 18.01 16.66
C ASP A 39 -12.39 18.24 15.35
N LEU A 40 -13.72 18.38 15.44
CA LEU A 40 -14.56 18.70 14.28
C LEU A 40 -14.20 20.04 13.63
N ALA A 41 -13.93 21.08 14.43
CA ALA A 41 -13.52 22.40 13.93
C ALA A 41 -12.16 22.33 13.20
N THR A 42 -11.23 21.54 13.72
CA THR A 42 -9.90 21.32 13.13
C THR A 42 -10.03 20.64 11.78
N GLU A 43 -10.76 19.52 11.70
CA GLU A 43 -10.99 18.79 10.45
C GLU A 43 -11.69 19.66 9.39
N GLN A 44 -12.71 20.42 9.79
CA GLN A 44 -13.44 21.30 8.87
C GLN A 44 -12.58 22.45 8.34
N THR A 45 -11.70 23.01 9.17
CA THR A 45 -10.77 24.08 8.78
C THR A 45 -9.74 23.54 7.78
N ILE A 46 -9.16 22.38 8.06
CA ILE A 46 -8.22 21.70 7.14
C ILE A 46 -8.91 21.36 5.82
N GLN A 47 -10.14 20.85 5.86
CA GLN A 47 -10.90 20.52 4.66
C GLN A 47 -11.18 21.76 3.80
N ALA A 48 -11.54 22.88 4.44
CA ALA A 48 -11.76 24.15 3.74
C ALA A 48 -10.45 24.63 3.07
N LEU A 49 -9.32 24.60 3.80
CA LEU A 49 -8.02 25.04 3.30
C LEU A 49 -7.54 24.20 2.11
N ARG A 50 -7.61 22.87 2.20
CA ARG A 50 -7.29 21.96 1.09
C ARG A 50 -8.20 22.18 -0.12
N SER A 51 -9.48 22.44 0.14
CA SER A 51 -10.44 22.74 -0.94
C SER A 51 -10.10 24.07 -1.63
N ALA A 52 -9.71 25.10 -0.88
CA ALA A 52 -9.27 26.38 -1.46
C ALA A 52 -8.00 26.23 -2.30
N GLN A 53 -7.02 25.48 -1.80
CA GLN A 53 -5.77 25.21 -2.50
C GLN A 53 -6.02 24.50 -3.85
N ILE A 54 -6.78 23.40 -3.84
CA ILE A 54 -7.10 22.63 -5.04
C ILE A 54 -7.90 23.47 -6.04
N ARG A 55 -8.86 24.28 -5.58
CA ARG A 55 -9.67 25.13 -6.48
C ARG A 55 -8.85 26.26 -7.12
N SER A 56 -7.87 26.79 -6.39
CA SER A 56 -6.91 27.77 -6.92
C SER A 56 -5.98 27.15 -7.96
N GLN A 57 -5.41 25.98 -7.67
CA GLN A 57 -4.55 25.23 -8.61
C GLN A 57 -5.31 24.77 -9.86
N ALA A 58 -6.57 24.36 -9.71
CA ALA A 58 -7.43 23.99 -10.82
C ALA A 58 -7.87 25.20 -11.68
N GLY A 59 -7.52 26.43 -11.28
CA GLY A 59 -7.93 27.66 -11.95
C GLY A 59 -9.46 27.81 -12.01
N GLN A 60 -10.18 27.30 -11.01
CA GLN A 60 -11.63 27.27 -11.06
C GLN A 60 -12.18 28.71 -11.09
N ASN A 61 -12.95 29.01 -12.14
CA ASN A 61 -13.48 30.34 -12.45
C ASN A 61 -12.40 31.41 -12.75
N ASP A 62 -11.17 31.02 -13.07
CA ASP A 62 -10.00 31.89 -13.35
C ASP A 62 -9.56 32.81 -12.18
N GLU A 63 -10.05 32.58 -10.97
CA GLU A 63 -9.81 33.40 -9.77
C GLU A 63 -9.10 32.61 -8.65
N GLU A 64 -8.53 33.34 -7.69
CA GLU A 64 -7.91 32.77 -6.48
C GLU A 64 -8.99 32.35 -5.47
N TRP A 65 -8.69 31.33 -4.67
CA TRP A 65 -9.58 30.86 -3.61
C TRP A 65 -8.87 30.89 -2.26
N GLY A 66 -9.63 31.21 -1.22
CA GLY A 66 -9.13 31.30 0.14
C GLY A 66 -10.16 30.92 1.18
N VAL A 67 -9.72 30.83 2.43
CA VAL A 67 -10.58 30.53 3.57
C VAL A 67 -10.48 31.65 4.59
N PHE A 68 -11.63 32.15 5.03
CA PHE A 68 -11.73 33.06 6.17
C PHE A 68 -12.03 32.25 7.43
N ILE A 69 -11.05 32.18 8.33
CA ILE A 69 -11.01 31.19 9.41
C ILE A 69 -12.09 31.47 10.45
N GLN A 70 -12.29 32.73 10.86
CA GLN A 70 -13.20 33.07 11.95
C GLN A 70 -14.67 32.66 11.70
N GLU A 71 -15.11 32.67 10.44
CA GLU A 71 -16.47 32.26 10.05
C GLU A 71 -16.49 30.89 9.33
N GLY A 72 -15.32 30.29 9.11
CA GLY A 72 -15.17 29.05 8.35
C GLY A 72 -15.70 29.16 6.92
N VAL A 73 -15.47 30.29 6.24
CA VAL A 73 -16.00 30.53 4.89
C VAL A 73 -14.90 30.27 3.86
N LEU A 74 -15.12 29.28 3.01
CA LEU A 74 -14.38 29.10 1.76
C LEU A 74 -14.93 30.10 0.73
N PHE A 75 -14.07 30.95 0.20
CA PHE A 75 -14.47 32.02 -0.71
C PHE A 75 -13.61 32.06 -1.96
N GLN A 76 -14.15 32.70 -3.01
CA GLN A 76 -13.46 33.00 -4.26
C GLN A 76 -13.12 34.49 -4.31
N GLY A 77 -11.84 34.84 -4.45
CA GLY A 77 -11.32 36.20 -4.60
C GLY A 77 -9.96 36.42 -3.93
N GLU A 78 -9.30 37.54 -4.24
CA GLU A 78 -7.95 37.89 -3.72
C GLU A 78 -7.90 38.05 -2.18
N THR A 79 -9.02 38.40 -1.55
CA THR A 79 -9.20 38.52 -0.08
C THR A 79 -10.66 38.30 0.29
N TYR A 80 -10.97 38.00 1.56
CA TYR A 80 -12.35 37.80 2.01
C TYR A 80 -13.23 39.04 1.78
N MET A 81 -12.64 40.23 1.79
CA MET A 81 -13.36 41.49 1.54
C MET A 81 -13.70 41.71 0.06
N LEU A 82 -12.93 41.14 -0.86
CA LEU A 82 -13.09 41.27 -2.31
C LEU A 82 -13.77 40.07 -2.95
N ARG A 83 -14.20 39.11 -2.14
CA ARG A 83 -14.79 37.85 -2.61
C ARG A 83 -16.08 38.02 -3.40
N ASP A 84 -16.43 36.99 -4.16
CA ASP A 84 -17.77 36.79 -4.72
C ASP A 84 -18.67 36.02 -3.73
N PRO A 85 -19.67 36.69 -3.08
CA PRO A 85 -20.52 36.04 -2.09
C PRO A 85 -21.46 34.97 -2.67
N GLU A 86 -21.62 34.89 -4.01
CA GLU A 86 -22.41 33.83 -4.65
C GLU A 86 -21.69 32.48 -4.66
N GLN A 87 -20.37 32.47 -4.41
CA GLN A 87 -19.50 31.29 -4.41
C GLN A 87 -19.06 30.87 -2.99
N ASP A 88 -19.52 31.57 -1.95
CA ASP A 88 -19.21 31.28 -0.55
C ASP A 88 -19.75 29.90 -0.14
N GLU A 89 -18.86 29.05 0.38
CA GLU A 89 -19.19 27.77 1.00
C GLU A 89 -18.83 27.82 2.49
N VAL A 90 -19.78 27.43 3.35
CA VAL A 90 -19.62 27.58 4.80
C VAL A 90 -19.30 26.23 5.45
N TYR A 91 -18.16 26.18 6.11
CA TYR A 91 -17.68 25.11 6.99
C TYR A 91 -17.86 25.59 8.45
N PRO A 92 -19.00 25.28 9.08
CA PRO A 92 -19.42 25.98 10.29
C PRO A 92 -18.58 25.61 11.51
N ILE A 93 -17.77 26.55 12.01
CA ILE A 93 -17.06 26.38 13.27
C ILE A 93 -18.05 26.43 14.46
N PRO A 94 -18.04 25.43 15.36
CA PRO A 94 -18.89 25.44 16.55
C PRO A 94 -18.64 26.68 17.42
N ALA A 95 -19.70 27.29 17.95
CA ALA A 95 -19.60 28.48 18.82
C ALA A 95 -18.93 28.21 20.19
N THR A 96 -18.51 26.96 20.44
CA THR A 96 -17.72 26.50 21.57
C THR A 96 -16.21 26.64 21.34
N ILE A 97 -15.79 27.06 20.14
CA ILE A 97 -14.40 27.25 19.71
C ILE A 97 -14.15 28.72 19.40
N ASN A 98 -13.02 29.24 19.88
CA ASN A 98 -12.47 30.53 19.52
C ASN A 98 -11.32 30.34 18.54
N THR A 99 -11.20 31.24 17.57
CA THR A 99 -10.12 31.23 16.57
C THR A 99 -9.17 32.40 16.83
N SER A 100 -7.86 32.16 16.76
CA SER A 100 -6.81 33.19 16.79
C SER A 100 -5.65 32.83 15.85
N GLY A 101 -4.68 33.73 15.68
CA GLY A 101 -3.63 33.57 14.68
C GLY A 101 -4.05 34.13 13.32
N LEU A 102 -3.82 33.38 12.23
CA LEU A 102 -4.19 33.79 10.88
C LEU A 102 -5.71 33.92 10.70
N GLU A 103 -6.14 35.06 10.16
CA GLU A 103 -7.56 35.36 9.93
C GLU A 103 -8.07 34.84 8.57
N GLU A 104 -7.23 34.88 7.54
CA GLU A 104 -7.51 34.34 6.21
C GLU A 104 -6.26 33.74 5.56
N VAL A 105 -6.47 32.75 4.69
CA VAL A 105 -5.41 32.14 3.87
C VAL A 105 -5.91 32.04 2.44
N VAL A 106 -5.19 32.64 1.50
CA VAL A 106 -5.48 32.63 0.06
C VAL A 106 -4.36 31.90 -0.67
N PHE A 107 -4.71 31.09 -1.66
CA PHE A 107 -3.75 30.29 -2.42
C PHE A 107 -3.52 30.84 -3.82
N SER A 108 -2.26 30.83 -4.24
CA SER A 108 -1.83 31.23 -5.57
C SER A 108 -2.40 30.28 -6.64
N ARG A 109 -2.75 30.86 -7.79
CA ARG A 109 -3.29 30.12 -8.94
C ARG A 109 -2.22 29.31 -9.70
N VAL A 110 -0.94 29.67 -9.54
CA VAL A 110 0.15 29.13 -10.37
C VAL A 110 0.73 27.86 -9.78
N ASP A 111 1.03 27.89 -8.49
CA ASP A 111 1.70 26.84 -7.73
C ASP A 111 0.83 26.29 -6.58
N GLY A 112 -0.26 26.99 -6.22
CA GLY A 112 -1.06 26.64 -5.04
C GLY A 112 -0.35 26.91 -3.72
N ALA A 113 0.71 27.74 -3.73
CA ALA A 113 1.37 28.20 -2.53
C ALA A 113 0.45 29.19 -1.78
N PRO A 114 0.40 29.14 -0.44
CA PRO A 114 -0.35 30.12 0.34
C PRO A 114 0.34 31.49 0.31
N TYR A 115 -0.42 32.56 0.17
CA TYR A 115 0.11 33.93 0.27
C TYR A 115 0.40 34.37 1.71
N GLN A 116 -0.22 33.71 2.69
CA GLN A 116 -0.04 33.96 4.11
C GLN A 116 0.50 32.70 4.79
N THR A 117 1.61 32.83 5.50
CA THR A 117 2.21 31.77 6.32
C THR A 117 2.07 32.11 7.80
N GLY A 118 2.09 31.09 8.67
CA GLY A 118 1.89 31.21 10.11
C GLY A 118 0.80 30.28 10.66
N ASP A 119 0.43 30.48 11.92
CA ASP A 119 -0.44 29.55 12.65
C ASP A 119 -1.90 29.98 12.73
N ILE A 120 -2.79 29.00 12.60
CA ILE A 120 -4.20 29.09 12.96
C ILE A 120 -4.40 28.33 14.27
N ILE A 121 -4.87 29.04 15.29
CA ILE A 121 -5.06 28.49 16.64
C ILE A 121 -6.57 28.37 16.90
N LEU A 122 -7.03 27.14 17.11
CA LEU A 122 -8.39 26.81 17.53
C LEU A 122 -8.40 26.48 19.01
N GLU A 123 -9.07 27.30 19.82
CA GLU A 123 -9.12 27.14 21.28
C GLU A 123 -10.56 26.82 21.71
N ALA A 124 -10.75 25.68 22.36
CA ALA A 124 -12.03 25.32 22.94
C ALA A 124 -12.30 26.10 24.24
N LEU A 125 -13.57 26.35 24.57
CA LEU A 125 -13.95 26.96 25.86
C LEU A 125 -13.51 26.13 27.10
N SER A 126 -13.02 24.90 26.92
CA SER A 126 -12.39 24.09 27.98
C SER A 126 -10.94 24.47 28.27
N GLY A 127 -10.28 25.25 27.40
CA GLY A 127 -8.86 25.57 27.43
C GLY A 127 -7.99 24.61 26.60
N ASP A 128 -8.57 23.58 25.98
CA ASP A 128 -7.86 22.71 25.05
C ASP A 128 -7.67 23.46 23.71
N SER A 129 -6.46 23.44 23.12
CA SER A 129 -6.18 24.09 21.82
C SER A 129 -5.67 23.11 20.76
N ARG A 130 -5.75 23.54 19.50
CA ARG A 130 -5.15 22.91 18.30
C ARG A 130 -4.50 24.00 17.46
N ILE A 131 -3.33 23.69 16.92
CA ILE A 131 -2.59 24.60 16.04
C ILE A 131 -2.53 23.96 14.64
N ILE A 132 -2.80 24.77 13.62
CA ILE A 132 -2.66 24.39 12.20
C ILE A 132 -1.66 25.37 11.59
N THR A 133 -0.52 24.87 11.12
CA THR A 133 0.58 25.68 10.61
C THR A 133 0.54 25.77 9.08
N ILE A 134 0.67 26.98 8.54
CA ILE A 134 0.71 27.24 7.11
C ILE A 134 2.14 27.62 6.74
N SER A 135 2.84 26.77 5.99
CA SER A 135 4.21 27.01 5.53
C SER A 135 4.23 27.56 4.09
N GLY A 136 5.39 28.06 3.65
CA GLY A 136 5.55 28.56 2.27
C GLY A 136 5.27 27.51 1.20
N ASP A 137 5.50 26.23 1.51
CA ASP A 137 5.31 25.10 0.59
C ASP A 137 3.91 24.45 0.68
N GLY A 138 3.08 24.84 1.67
CA GLY A 138 1.74 24.29 1.82
C GLY A 138 1.20 24.27 3.25
N ILE A 139 0.36 23.26 3.56
CA ILE A 139 -0.28 23.12 4.88
C ILE A 139 0.47 22.04 5.68
N LEU A 140 1.13 22.43 6.77
CA LEU A 140 1.74 21.52 7.73
C LEU A 140 0.80 21.36 8.93
N SER A 141 0.37 20.13 9.21
CA SER A 141 -0.54 19.86 10.34
C SER A 141 0.21 19.13 11.45
N SER A 142 0.65 19.85 12.48
CA SER A 142 1.13 19.28 13.75
C SER A 142 0.36 19.89 14.93
N THR A 143 -0.46 19.09 15.62
CA THR A 143 -0.44 18.91 17.09
C THR A 143 -1.60 18.04 17.59
N GLY A 144 -1.25 17.01 18.37
CA GLY A 144 -2.12 16.39 19.36
C GLY A 144 -2.37 17.33 20.55
N ILE A 145 -3.22 16.90 21.50
CA ILE A 145 -3.69 17.71 22.64
C ILE A 145 -2.50 18.23 23.48
N GLN A 146 -2.27 19.54 23.51
CA GLN A 146 -1.58 20.18 24.65
C GLN A 146 -2.58 20.37 25.79
N GLU A 147 -2.44 19.61 26.87
CA GLU A 147 -3.21 19.82 28.10
C GLU A 147 -2.70 21.08 28.81
N SER A 148 -3.55 22.12 28.92
CA SER A 148 -3.20 23.27 29.77
C SER A 148 -3.16 22.84 31.24
N GLN A 149 -2.00 22.96 31.88
CA GLN A 149 -1.88 22.88 33.33
C GLN A 149 -2.81 23.94 33.97
N GLY A 150 -3.71 23.50 34.85
CA GLY A 150 -4.63 24.37 35.54
C GLY A 150 -3.93 25.30 36.51
N ASP A 151 -3.84 26.58 36.16
CA ASP A 151 -3.60 27.67 37.09
C ASP A 151 -4.77 27.77 38.09
N GLN A 152 -4.45 27.61 39.37
CA GLN A 152 -5.38 27.81 40.47
C GLN A 152 -5.46 29.28 40.85
N GLY A 153 -6.47 29.94 40.28
CA GLY A 153 -7.37 30.79 41.06
C GLY A 153 -6.86 32.19 41.41
N THR A 154 -7.17 33.13 40.53
CA THR A 154 -7.30 34.54 40.91
C THR A 154 -8.45 34.74 41.89
N GLN A 155 -8.17 35.40 43.01
CA GLN A 155 -9.19 36.18 43.71
C GLN A 155 -8.60 37.46 44.32
N GLY A 156 -8.92 38.58 43.68
CA GLY A 156 -9.31 39.79 44.40
C GLY A 156 -8.34 40.97 44.38
N ASP A 157 -8.77 41.97 43.62
CA ASP A 157 -8.84 43.38 44.01
C ASP A 157 -7.64 44.28 43.67
N ASP A 158 -7.88 45.11 42.66
CA ASP A 158 -7.78 46.57 42.67
C ASP A 158 -6.45 47.25 43.06
N ASP A 159 -5.95 48.05 42.11
CA ASP A 159 -5.30 49.37 42.26
C ASP A 159 -3.86 49.49 41.67
N GLU A 160 -3.82 50.20 40.53
CA GLU A 160 -2.97 51.36 40.23
C GLU A 160 -1.49 51.45 40.72
N GLU A 161 -0.64 51.73 39.73
CA GLU A 161 0.60 52.54 39.75
C GLU A 161 1.92 51.91 40.24
N GLY A 162 2.84 51.75 39.28
CA GLY A 162 4.11 52.50 39.21
C GLY A 162 5.25 52.11 40.14
N GLY A 163 6.41 51.80 39.55
CA GLY A 163 7.69 51.86 40.26
C GLY A 163 8.78 51.03 39.58
N ASP A 164 9.65 51.72 38.84
CA ASP A 164 11.02 51.28 38.57
C ASP A 164 11.70 50.86 39.89
N ASP A 165 12.43 49.76 39.89
CA ASP A 165 13.59 49.52 40.75
C ASP A 165 14.49 48.50 40.05
N ASP A 166 15.46 49.01 39.30
CA ASP A 166 16.73 48.33 39.02
C ASP A 166 17.44 48.07 40.36
N ASP A 167 17.75 46.82 40.71
CA ASP A 167 19.00 46.50 41.42
C ASP A 167 19.38 45.02 41.22
N ASP A 168 20.61 44.86 40.73
CA ASP A 168 21.24 43.68 40.17
C ASP A 168 21.53 42.57 41.20
N GLY A 169 21.52 41.33 40.68
CA GLY A 169 21.84 40.12 41.44
C GLY A 169 22.35 38.89 40.67
N GLY A 170 22.72 38.99 39.39
CA GLY A 170 23.77 38.18 38.70
C GLY A 170 23.55 36.68 38.36
N GLY A 171 23.52 36.42 37.04
CA GLY A 171 23.89 35.17 36.33
C GLY A 171 22.70 34.47 35.67
N GLY A 172 22.55 34.35 34.35
CA GLY A 172 23.22 34.95 33.18
C GLY A 172 22.12 35.36 32.19
N GLY A 173 22.42 36.28 31.26
CA GLY A 173 21.53 36.56 30.13
C GLY A 173 21.61 35.42 29.12
N ASP A 174 20.70 35.41 28.19
CA ASP A 174 20.64 34.56 27.00
C ASP A 174 20.16 35.57 25.94
N SER A 175 21.10 36.01 25.10
CA SER A 175 20.99 37.28 24.36
C SER A 175 20.50 37.10 22.92
N ASP A 176 20.79 35.98 22.31
CA ASP A 176 20.29 35.41 21.04
C ASP A 176 18.98 34.62 21.27
N GLY A 177 18.81 33.96 22.41
CA GLY A 177 17.57 33.27 22.78
C GLY A 177 17.55 31.79 22.39
N ASP A 178 18.71 31.18 22.22
CA ASP A 178 18.92 29.80 21.77
C ASP A 178 18.75 28.76 22.91
N GLY A 179 18.78 29.21 24.16
CA GLY A 179 18.65 28.37 25.35
C GLY A 179 19.98 28.08 26.07
N ILE A 180 21.11 28.52 25.54
CA ILE A 180 22.44 28.49 26.17
C ILE A 180 22.68 29.85 26.87
N PRO A 181 23.18 29.89 28.13
CA PRO A 181 23.40 31.18 28.80
C PRO A 181 24.68 31.91 28.33
N ASP A 182 24.65 33.25 28.21
CA ASP A 182 25.79 34.11 27.80
C ASP A 182 27.11 33.81 28.56
N ASP A 183 26.99 33.36 29.82
CA ASP A 183 28.13 33.05 30.70
C ASP A 183 28.82 31.71 30.35
N GLU A 184 28.11 30.80 29.65
CA GLU A 184 28.53 29.48 29.17
C GLU A 184 29.23 29.60 27.81
N GLU A 185 28.64 30.35 26.89
CA GLU A 185 29.15 30.61 25.53
C GLU A 185 30.38 31.53 25.54
N GLY A 186 30.37 32.53 26.43
CA GLY A 186 31.47 33.45 26.64
C GLY A 186 31.71 34.43 25.48
N ASP A 187 32.82 35.18 25.54
CA ASP A 187 33.16 36.22 24.54
C ASP A 187 34.00 35.69 23.36
N GLY A 188 33.79 34.41 23.02
CA GLY A 188 34.39 33.70 21.87
C GLY A 188 33.94 34.24 20.52
N ASP A 189 34.49 33.66 19.44
CA ASP A 189 34.19 33.94 18.03
C ASP A 189 34.76 32.71 17.29
N SER A 190 34.02 31.59 17.35
CA SER A 190 34.51 30.26 16.96
C SER A 190 34.65 30.14 15.44
N ASP A 191 33.65 30.59 14.69
CA ASP A 191 33.65 30.63 13.22
C ASP A 191 34.51 31.79 12.63
N GLY A 192 34.76 32.83 13.42
CA GLY A 192 35.58 33.99 13.05
C GLY A 192 34.87 35.03 12.19
N ASP A 193 33.54 35.09 12.17
CA ASP A 193 32.78 36.07 11.40
C ASP A 193 32.75 37.48 12.05
N GLY A 194 33.07 37.55 13.35
CA GLY A 194 33.16 38.76 14.16
C GLY A 194 31.91 39.10 14.97
N ILE A 195 30.91 38.24 15.00
CA ILE A 195 29.85 38.14 16.01
C ILE A 195 30.40 37.27 17.15
N PRO A 196 30.29 37.69 18.42
CA PRO A 196 30.68 36.82 19.52
C PRO A 196 29.64 35.71 19.75
N ASN A 197 30.07 34.52 20.13
CA ASN A 197 29.21 33.33 20.32
C ASN A 197 27.90 33.64 21.09
N TYR A 198 27.95 34.32 22.25
CA TYR A 198 26.76 34.76 23.02
C TYR A 198 25.77 35.75 22.32
N LEU A 199 25.99 36.02 21.04
CA LEU A 199 25.14 36.85 20.17
C LEU A 199 24.99 36.23 18.78
N ASP A 200 25.50 35.02 18.59
CA ASP A 200 25.46 34.28 17.33
C ASP A 200 24.43 33.17 17.42
N ASP A 201 23.65 32.97 16.35
CA ASP A 201 22.61 31.93 16.36
C ASP A 201 23.17 30.57 15.82
N ASP A 202 24.44 30.56 15.40
CA ASP A 202 25.23 29.46 14.77
C ASP A 202 26.73 29.79 14.99
N SER A 203 27.28 29.36 16.12
CA SER A 203 28.55 29.84 16.68
C SER A 203 29.80 29.28 15.99
N ASP A 204 29.73 28.12 15.35
CA ASP A 204 30.84 27.53 14.57
C ASP A 204 30.66 27.62 13.04
N GLY A 205 29.47 28.02 12.58
CA GLY A 205 29.18 28.39 11.20
C GLY A 205 29.05 27.20 10.27
N ASP A 206 28.66 26.04 10.79
CA ASP A 206 28.43 24.82 10.04
C ASP A 206 27.02 24.78 9.40
N GLY A 207 26.11 25.66 9.85
CA GLY A 207 24.75 25.79 9.34
C GLY A 207 23.66 25.07 10.15
N ILE A 208 24.01 24.47 11.28
CA ILE A 208 23.09 23.99 12.33
C ILE A 208 23.01 25.09 13.42
N PRO A 209 21.81 25.45 13.93
CA PRO A 209 21.73 26.47 14.98
C PRO A 209 22.12 25.94 16.36
N ASP A 210 22.75 26.78 17.20
CA ASP A 210 23.16 26.46 18.58
C ASP A 210 21.98 25.90 19.45
N GLU A 211 20.74 26.32 19.18
CA GLU A 211 19.51 25.81 19.84
C GLU A 211 19.27 24.31 19.56
N GLU A 212 19.68 23.82 18.39
CA GLU A 212 19.49 22.44 17.94
C GLU A 212 20.64 21.53 18.40
N GLU A 213 21.86 22.05 18.48
CA GLU A 213 23.06 21.34 18.91
C GLU A 213 23.13 21.23 20.44
N GLY A 214 22.87 22.33 21.15
CA GLY A 214 22.91 22.40 22.61
C GLY A 214 24.31 22.44 23.21
N ASP A 215 24.41 22.35 24.55
CA ASP A 215 25.65 22.53 25.32
C ASP A 215 26.40 21.23 25.66
N ASP A 216 26.07 20.12 24.99
CA ASP A 216 26.72 18.81 25.14
C ASP A 216 28.09 18.76 24.41
N ASP A 217 28.86 17.68 24.62
CA ASP A 217 30.21 17.45 24.05
C ASP A 217 30.24 15.97 23.61
N THR A 218 29.73 15.71 22.41
CA THR A 218 29.31 14.40 21.91
C THR A 218 30.51 13.46 21.69
N ASP A 219 31.61 13.96 21.13
CA ASP A 219 32.85 13.18 20.95
C ASP A 219 33.75 13.14 22.21
N GLY A 220 33.50 14.03 23.17
CA GLY A 220 34.19 14.13 24.45
C GLY A 220 35.60 14.72 24.36
N ASP A 221 35.91 15.53 23.34
CA ASP A 221 37.20 16.19 23.17
C ASP A 221 37.36 17.46 24.05
N GLY A 222 36.24 17.99 24.54
CA GLY A 222 36.16 19.16 25.41
C GLY A 222 35.84 20.48 24.72
N VAL A 223 35.48 20.46 23.44
CA VAL A 223 34.74 21.50 22.72
C VAL A 223 33.25 21.10 22.75
N PRO A 224 32.34 21.96 23.24
CA PRO A 224 30.91 21.70 23.14
C PRO A 224 30.43 21.69 21.69
N ASP A 225 29.36 20.95 21.40
CA ASP A 225 28.83 20.70 20.06
C ASP A 225 28.55 22.01 19.31
N TYR A 226 27.87 23.00 19.92
CA TYR A 226 27.64 24.35 19.34
C TYR A 226 28.92 25.17 19.00
N LEU A 227 30.12 24.61 19.24
CA LEU A 227 31.41 25.23 18.95
C LEU A 227 32.33 24.31 18.15
N ASP A 228 31.85 23.16 17.66
CA ASP A 228 32.62 22.09 17.03
C ASP A 228 32.05 21.72 15.64
N ASP A 229 32.86 21.88 14.59
CA ASP A 229 32.45 21.66 13.20
C ASP A 229 32.33 20.16 12.79
N ASP A 230 32.47 19.24 13.76
CA ASP A 230 32.49 17.77 13.66
C ASP A 230 32.16 17.17 15.05
N SER A 231 30.95 17.43 15.56
CA SER A 231 30.47 17.17 16.94
C SER A 231 30.65 15.73 17.41
N ASP A 232 30.62 14.74 16.51
CA ASP A 232 30.81 13.32 16.83
C ASP A 232 32.25 12.81 16.58
N GLY A 233 33.10 13.66 16.01
CA GLY A 233 34.51 13.43 15.75
C GLY A 233 34.80 12.28 14.78
N ASP A 234 33.84 11.93 13.92
CA ASP A 234 33.98 10.85 12.94
C ASP A 234 34.82 11.26 11.70
N GLY A 235 35.00 12.56 11.50
CA GLY A 235 35.78 13.16 10.42
C GLY A 235 34.95 13.58 9.20
N VAL A 236 33.63 13.61 9.30
CA VAL A 236 32.67 14.27 8.39
C VAL A 236 32.17 15.54 9.10
N PRO A 237 32.26 16.72 8.48
CA PRO A 237 31.69 17.92 9.08
C PRO A 237 30.18 17.79 9.26
N ASP A 238 29.63 18.37 10.32
CA ASP A 238 28.21 18.28 10.67
C ASP A 238 27.29 18.78 9.54
N GLU A 239 27.71 19.81 8.79
CA GLU A 239 27.03 20.30 7.56
C GLU A 239 26.80 19.22 6.48
N ASP A 240 27.64 18.18 6.46
CA ASP A 240 27.67 17.09 5.50
C ASP A 240 27.25 15.73 6.13
N ASP A 241 26.90 15.68 7.43
CA ASP A 241 26.55 14.46 8.15
C ASP A 241 25.02 14.18 8.17
N PRO A 242 24.54 13.07 7.58
CA PRO A 242 23.12 12.67 7.67
C PRO A 242 22.69 12.15 9.06
N TYR A 243 23.59 12.05 10.03
CA TYR A 243 23.36 11.61 11.41
C TYR A 243 23.64 12.76 12.42
N THR A 244 22.97 13.90 12.26
CA THR A 244 22.89 14.92 13.31
C THR A 244 22.24 14.32 14.58
N ASP A 245 23.00 14.11 15.66
CA ASP A 245 22.52 13.59 16.94
C ASP A 245 21.96 14.73 17.79
N THR A 246 20.63 14.84 17.86
CA THR A 246 19.98 15.64 18.90
C THR A 246 20.04 14.85 20.21
N GLY A 247 20.91 15.29 21.11
CA GLY A 247 21.21 14.67 22.40
C GLY A 247 20.00 14.16 23.18
N GLY A 248 20.10 12.93 23.67
CA GLY A 248 19.07 12.30 24.49
C GLY A 248 19.42 10.92 25.05
N ASP A 249 20.35 10.89 26.01
CA ASP A 249 20.53 9.86 27.04
C ASP A 249 20.67 8.39 26.60
N ASP A 250 21.90 7.91 26.33
CA ASP A 250 22.28 6.52 26.62
C ASP A 250 23.76 6.39 27.07
N ASP A 251 23.95 6.45 28.39
CA ASP A 251 25.20 6.20 29.11
C ASP A 251 25.82 4.81 28.78
N GLY A 252 26.71 4.78 27.78
CA GLY A 252 28.09 4.32 27.94
C GLY A 252 28.37 2.81 27.95
N GLY A 253 29.03 2.33 26.87
CA GLY A 253 30.09 1.33 27.03
C GLY A 253 30.51 0.43 25.86
N GLY A 254 30.91 1.00 24.72
CA GLY A 254 32.18 0.62 24.07
C GLY A 254 32.24 -0.61 23.14
N GLY A 255 32.08 -0.35 21.84
CA GLY A 255 33.10 -0.64 20.82
C GLY A 255 33.36 -2.10 20.44
N GLY A 256 32.63 -2.58 19.44
CA GLY A 256 33.01 -3.73 18.62
C GLY A 256 32.36 -3.63 17.24
N GLN A 257 33.17 -3.48 16.20
CA GLN A 257 32.76 -3.47 14.79
C GLN A 257 31.66 -4.52 14.48
N GLY A 258 30.52 -4.08 13.94
CA GLY A 258 29.52 -4.92 13.27
C GLY A 258 28.74 -4.02 12.31
N GLU A 259 28.99 -4.08 11.01
CA GLU A 259 28.17 -4.86 10.08
C GLU A 259 26.67 -4.83 10.40
N GLY A 260 26.02 -3.71 10.05
CA GLY A 260 24.58 -3.60 9.80
C GLY A 260 23.69 -3.75 11.03
N GLU A 261 22.73 -2.85 11.18
CA GLU A 261 21.62 -3.00 12.13
C GLU A 261 20.86 -4.31 11.83
N GLU A 262 21.28 -5.42 12.43
CA GLU A 262 20.53 -6.66 12.43
C GLU A 262 19.25 -6.42 13.25
N CYS A 263 18.17 -7.12 12.91
CA CYS A 263 16.98 -7.08 13.73
C CYS A 263 17.27 -7.74 15.09
N GLU A 264 17.67 -6.94 16.07
CA GLU A 264 18.22 -7.45 17.31
C GLU A 264 17.29 -7.30 18.52
N ASP A 265 16.41 -6.30 18.59
CA ASP A 265 15.57 -6.19 19.78
C ASP A 265 14.44 -7.22 19.81
N ARG A 266 14.34 -8.00 20.89
CA ARG A 266 13.21 -8.93 21.13
C ARG A 266 12.15 -8.39 22.09
N PHE A 267 12.50 -7.43 22.93
CA PHE A 267 11.57 -6.64 23.73
C PHE A 267 12.24 -5.37 24.26
N THR A 268 11.45 -4.38 24.60
CA THR A 268 11.84 -3.22 25.41
C THR A 268 11.17 -3.31 26.78
N VAL A 269 11.78 -2.71 27.81
CA VAL A 269 11.13 -2.57 29.12
C VAL A 269 10.90 -1.10 29.37
N ALA A 270 9.64 -0.70 29.46
CA ALA A 270 9.27 0.66 29.82
C ALA A 270 9.64 0.97 31.27
N ASN A 271 9.82 2.25 31.57
CA ASN A 271 10.13 2.75 32.93
C ASN A 271 9.12 2.34 33.99
N ASP A 272 7.88 2.02 33.60
CA ASP A 272 6.87 1.55 34.53
C ASP A 272 6.99 0.06 34.86
N GLY A 273 7.81 -0.74 34.15
CA GLY A 273 7.93 -2.19 34.32
C GLY A 273 7.07 -3.01 33.36
N THR A 274 6.49 -2.37 32.34
CA THR A 274 5.86 -3.04 31.20
C THR A 274 6.92 -3.56 30.24
N ILE A 275 6.82 -4.82 29.83
CA ILE A 275 7.71 -5.39 28.81
C ILE A 275 6.96 -5.39 27.47
N GLU A 276 7.43 -4.63 26.48
CA GLU A 276 6.84 -4.56 25.15
C GLU A 276 7.65 -5.42 24.18
N THR A 277 7.03 -6.35 23.47
CA THR A 277 7.75 -7.22 22.53
C THR A 277 8.06 -6.49 21.23
N THR A 278 9.22 -6.78 20.64
CA THR A 278 9.62 -6.29 19.32
C THR A 278 9.74 -7.50 18.37
N GLY A 279 8.92 -7.53 17.33
CA GLY A 279 8.70 -8.73 16.53
C GLY A 279 7.75 -9.75 17.15
N SER A 280 7.48 -10.83 16.41
CA SER A 280 6.69 -11.95 16.94
C SER A 280 7.58 -12.93 17.71
N VAL A 281 7.26 -13.17 18.98
CA VAL A 281 8.08 -13.93 19.93
C VAL A 281 7.30 -15.05 20.62
N ASP A 282 7.99 -16.12 20.99
CA ASP A 282 7.55 -17.06 22.03
C ASP A 282 8.16 -16.63 23.36
N VAL A 283 7.32 -16.56 24.40
CA VAL A 283 7.74 -16.13 25.74
C VAL A 283 7.60 -17.28 26.71
N THR A 284 8.73 -17.70 27.27
CA THR A 284 8.80 -18.77 28.26
C THR A 284 8.98 -18.20 29.66
N PHE A 285 8.01 -18.43 30.53
CA PHE A 285 8.08 -18.11 31.96
C PHE A 285 8.58 -19.34 32.71
N LYS A 286 9.69 -19.21 33.43
CA LYS A 286 10.23 -20.23 34.33
C LYS A 286 10.23 -19.68 35.76
N ALA A 287 9.51 -20.34 36.67
CA ALA A 287 9.60 -20.02 38.08
C ALA A 287 10.95 -20.56 38.62
N LEU A 288 11.83 -19.68 39.07
CA LEU A 288 13.07 -20.06 39.75
C LEU A 288 12.80 -20.39 41.23
N GLY A 289 11.75 -19.80 41.81
CA GLY A 289 11.20 -20.17 43.11
C GLY A 289 10.39 -19.03 43.75
N ALA A 290 9.84 -19.31 44.93
CA ALA A 290 9.16 -18.34 45.78
C ALA A 290 9.38 -18.71 47.25
N ALA A 291 9.60 -17.73 48.12
CA ALA A 291 9.75 -17.99 49.55
C ALA A 291 9.19 -16.86 50.43
N ILE A 292 7.91 -16.99 50.81
CA ILE A 292 7.21 -16.00 51.65
C ILE A 292 6.53 -16.64 52.87
N THR A 293 6.58 -15.97 54.02
CA THR A 293 5.93 -16.42 55.26
C THR A 293 5.16 -15.31 55.94
N TYR A 294 4.08 -15.66 56.65
CA TYR A 294 3.33 -14.68 57.46
C TYR A 294 4.09 -14.34 58.76
N GLY A 295 5.11 -13.48 58.64
CA GLY A 295 6.06 -13.12 59.70
C GLY A 295 7.17 -14.17 59.88
N ALA A 296 8.27 -13.81 60.55
CA ALA A 296 9.55 -14.55 60.56
C ALA A 296 9.53 -16.03 61.05
N SER A 297 8.40 -16.53 61.54
CA SER A 297 8.20 -17.94 61.91
C SER A 297 6.75 -18.40 61.66
N GLY A 298 6.07 -17.70 60.74
CA GLY A 298 4.69 -17.96 60.38
C GLY A 298 4.52 -19.10 59.39
N PRO A 299 3.27 -19.43 59.04
CA PRO A 299 2.99 -20.32 57.93
C PRO A 299 3.44 -19.69 56.60
N GLU A 300 3.82 -20.55 55.66
CA GLU A 300 4.10 -20.22 54.27
C GLU A 300 2.84 -19.65 53.59
N ILE A 301 3.06 -18.67 52.72
CA ILE A 301 2.01 -18.01 51.95
C ILE A 301 2.08 -18.57 50.53
N ALA A 302 0.95 -19.06 50.02
CA ALA A 302 0.89 -19.55 48.65
C ALA A 302 0.99 -18.37 47.67
N VAL A 303 1.83 -18.50 46.66
CA VAL A 303 2.12 -17.50 45.63
C VAL A 303 1.65 -18.03 44.28
N THR A 304 0.85 -17.22 43.60
CA THR A 304 0.36 -17.52 42.25
C THR A 304 0.76 -16.39 41.32
N VAL A 305 1.06 -16.72 40.06
CA VAL A 305 1.51 -15.75 39.06
C VAL A 305 0.54 -15.77 37.88
N LYS A 306 0.26 -14.59 37.35
CA LYS A 306 -0.50 -14.41 36.11
C LYS A 306 0.30 -13.55 35.14
N ALA A 307 0.14 -13.80 33.86
CA ALA A 307 0.62 -12.94 32.80
C ALA A 307 -0.55 -12.28 32.08
N SER A 308 -0.36 -11.04 31.66
CA SER A 308 -1.15 -10.37 30.64
C SER A 308 -0.23 -10.09 29.46
N THR A 309 -0.77 -10.12 28.24
CA THR A 309 -0.03 -9.85 26.99
C THR A 309 -0.69 -8.71 26.22
N ASP A 310 -1.62 -8.00 26.86
CA ASP A 310 -2.46 -6.95 26.29
C ASP A 310 -2.51 -5.73 27.21
N GLY A 311 -1.43 -5.46 27.95
CA GLY A 311 -1.32 -4.30 28.84
C GLY A 311 -2.25 -4.34 30.06
N GLY A 312 -2.69 -5.54 30.47
CA GLY A 312 -3.47 -5.77 31.70
C GLY A 312 -4.97 -5.92 31.50
N ASN A 313 -5.45 -5.93 30.25
CA ASN A 313 -6.88 -6.09 29.93
C ASN A 313 -7.38 -7.51 30.19
N ALA A 314 -6.59 -8.52 29.82
CA ALA A 314 -6.83 -9.94 30.10
C ALA A 314 -5.66 -10.57 30.86
N TRP A 315 -5.97 -11.58 31.67
CA TRP A 315 -4.98 -12.26 32.52
C TRP A 315 -5.08 -13.77 32.38
N VAL A 316 -3.95 -14.40 32.10
CA VAL A 316 -3.77 -15.85 32.01
C VAL A 316 -3.08 -16.34 33.28
N ASP A 317 -3.63 -17.39 33.89
CA ASP A 317 -2.96 -18.05 35.02
C ASP A 317 -1.71 -18.79 34.50
N LEU A 318 -0.54 -18.44 35.05
CA LEU A 318 0.67 -19.20 34.81
C LEU A 318 0.71 -20.41 35.75
N PHE A 319 1.37 -21.48 35.29
CA PHE A 319 1.58 -22.72 36.04
C PHE A 319 0.27 -23.35 36.53
N GLY A 320 -0.81 -23.21 35.75
CA GLY A 320 -2.14 -23.74 36.10
C GLY A 320 -2.87 -22.98 37.22
N GLY A 321 -2.32 -21.84 37.67
CA GLY A 321 -2.84 -21.07 38.81
C GLY A 321 -2.58 -21.73 40.16
N ASP A 322 -1.66 -22.69 40.20
CA ASP A 322 -1.21 -23.36 41.41
C ASP A 322 -0.09 -22.55 42.10
N ASP A 323 0.25 -22.97 43.33
CA ASP A 323 1.36 -22.43 44.10
C ASP A 323 2.69 -22.70 43.40
N ILE A 324 3.60 -21.72 43.35
CA ILE A 324 4.91 -21.88 42.71
C ILE A 324 5.99 -22.27 43.73
N ASP A 325 6.70 -23.38 43.48
CA ASP A 325 7.77 -23.88 44.36
C ASP A 325 9.16 -23.78 43.72
N GLY A 326 9.24 -23.59 42.38
CA GLY A 326 10.46 -23.50 41.59
C GLY A 326 10.67 -24.71 40.67
N GLY A 327 11.03 -24.44 39.41
CA GLY A 327 11.24 -25.41 38.34
C GLY A 327 10.05 -25.56 37.38
N GLU A 328 8.91 -24.93 37.65
CA GLU A 328 7.78 -24.84 36.74
C GLU A 328 8.12 -23.96 35.53
N GLN A 329 7.64 -24.34 34.35
CA GLN A 329 7.78 -23.53 33.13
C GLN A 329 6.49 -23.53 32.33
N GLN A 330 6.19 -22.42 31.68
CA GLN A 330 5.07 -22.26 30.77
C GLN A 330 5.45 -21.31 29.64
N THR A 331 5.17 -21.71 28.39
CA THR A 331 5.44 -20.89 27.21
C THR A 331 4.13 -20.36 26.64
N ILE A 332 4.10 -19.06 26.35
CA ILE A 332 3.08 -18.42 25.53
C ILE A 332 3.69 -18.24 24.15
N THR A 333 3.11 -18.90 23.15
CA THR A 333 3.66 -18.93 21.78
C THR A 333 2.98 -17.90 20.89
N ASN A 334 3.70 -17.41 19.87
CA ASN A 334 3.21 -16.52 18.82
C ASN A 334 2.62 -15.20 19.38
N LEU A 335 3.32 -14.55 20.31
CA LEU A 335 2.98 -13.19 20.70
C LEU A 335 3.40 -12.20 19.61
N PRO A 336 2.51 -11.31 19.15
CA PRO A 336 2.83 -10.31 18.11
C PRO A 336 3.78 -9.22 18.64
N SER A 337 4.38 -8.44 17.74
CA SER A 337 5.11 -7.23 18.10
C SER A 337 4.18 -6.20 18.77
N GLY A 338 4.72 -5.39 19.67
CA GLY A 338 3.96 -4.44 20.49
C GLY A 338 3.11 -5.11 21.57
N SER A 339 3.33 -6.39 21.87
CA SER A 339 2.60 -7.06 22.96
C SER A 339 3.13 -6.56 24.29
N ASN A 340 2.27 -5.90 25.05
CA ASN A 340 2.58 -5.43 26.40
C ASN A 340 2.39 -6.56 27.41
N ILE A 341 3.50 -7.13 27.84
CA ILE A 341 3.59 -8.20 28.83
C ILE A 341 3.66 -7.60 30.23
N LEU A 342 2.69 -7.97 31.06
CA LEU A 342 2.66 -7.66 32.48
C LEU A 342 2.59 -8.92 33.30
N LEU A 343 3.32 -8.97 34.41
CA LEU A 343 3.16 -10.00 35.42
C LEU A 343 2.36 -9.49 36.60
N ARG A 344 1.50 -10.36 37.14
CA ARG A 344 0.82 -10.15 38.42
C ARG A 344 1.21 -11.26 39.37
N ILE A 345 1.75 -10.87 40.51
CA ILE A 345 2.14 -11.78 41.58
C ILE A 345 1.12 -11.64 42.71
N ASN A 346 0.49 -12.75 43.12
CA ASN A 346 -0.49 -12.78 44.20
C ASN A 346 -0.06 -13.73 45.32
N GLY A 347 0.11 -13.17 46.52
CA GLY A 347 0.29 -13.94 47.75
C GLY A 347 -1.02 -14.03 48.53
N ARG A 348 -1.43 -15.25 48.88
CA ARG A 348 -2.68 -15.48 49.61
C ARG A 348 -2.53 -16.47 50.76
N TYR A 349 -2.88 -16.01 51.97
CA TYR A 349 -3.04 -16.86 53.15
C TYR A 349 -4.37 -16.59 53.86
N ARG A 350 -5.35 -17.45 53.56
CA ARG A 350 -6.72 -17.38 54.11
C ARG A 350 -7.31 -15.97 53.90
N TRP A 351 -7.95 -15.40 54.93
CA TRP A 351 -8.45 -14.02 54.93
C TRP A 351 -7.46 -13.04 55.58
N LEU A 352 -6.31 -13.53 56.06
CA LEU A 352 -5.34 -12.76 56.86
C LEU A 352 -4.29 -12.06 55.99
N PHE A 353 -3.97 -12.64 54.84
CA PHE A 353 -3.03 -12.09 53.87
C PHE A 353 -3.60 -12.27 52.46
N ASN A 354 -3.71 -11.17 51.73
CA ASN A 354 -4.12 -11.15 50.33
C ASN A 354 -3.48 -9.92 49.68
N LYS A 355 -2.31 -10.11 49.08
CA LYS A 355 -1.52 -9.07 48.43
C LYS A 355 -1.37 -9.41 46.96
N ASN A 356 -1.48 -8.41 46.12
CA ASN A 356 -1.29 -8.54 44.68
C ASN A 356 -0.60 -7.28 44.19
N TYR A 357 0.42 -7.46 43.36
CA TYR A 357 1.18 -6.40 42.72
C TYR A 357 1.33 -6.75 41.24
N THR A 358 1.37 -5.73 40.39
CA THR A 358 1.59 -5.87 38.94
C THR A 358 2.86 -5.16 38.54
N SER A 359 3.55 -5.66 37.52
CA SER A 359 4.87 -5.12 37.15
C SER A 359 4.83 -3.63 36.83
N ASN A 360 3.68 -3.11 36.37
CA ASN A 360 3.46 -1.69 36.06
C ASN A 360 2.71 -0.86 37.12
N ASP A 361 2.55 -1.34 38.35
CA ASP A 361 1.82 -0.57 39.38
C ASP A 361 2.64 0.55 40.04
N GLN A 362 3.89 0.74 39.61
CA GLN A 362 4.87 1.73 40.14
C GLN A 362 5.04 1.65 41.67
N SER A 363 4.64 0.53 42.28
CA SER A 363 4.66 0.41 43.73
C SER A 363 6.04 0.09 44.28
N GLY A 364 6.99 -0.31 43.41
CA GLY A 364 8.33 -0.80 43.77
C GLY A 364 8.33 -2.24 44.30
N HIS A 365 7.19 -2.94 44.26
CA HIS A 365 7.07 -4.34 44.70
C HIS A 365 7.52 -5.36 43.67
N ILE A 366 7.79 -4.93 42.43
CA ILE A 366 8.32 -5.76 41.37
C ILE A 366 9.53 -5.06 40.76
N GLU A 367 10.60 -5.80 40.53
CA GLU A 367 11.84 -5.34 39.94
C GLU A 367 12.20 -6.25 38.76
N VAL A 368 12.73 -5.68 37.68
CA VAL A 368 13.10 -6.40 36.45
C VAL A 368 14.61 -6.25 36.25
N LEU A 369 15.31 -7.38 36.13
CA LEU A 369 16.76 -7.43 35.88
C LEU A 369 17.02 -8.01 34.48
N ARG A 370 18.04 -7.50 33.80
CA ARG A 370 18.51 -7.92 32.47
C ARG A 370 19.87 -8.62 32.56
N ASN A 371 20.34 -9.13 31.42
CA ASN A 371 21.68 -9.69 31.33
C ASN A 371 22.75 -8.65 31.68
N GLY A 372 23.72 -9.01 32.53
CA GLY A 372 24.77 -8.11 33.02
C GLY A 372 24.43 -7.31 34.28
N ASP A 373 23.16 -7.26 34.69
CA ASP A 373 22.73 -6.54 35.90
C ASP A 373 23.28 -7.18 37.17
N SER A 374 23.52 -6.34 38.18
CA SER A 374 23.89 -6.83 39.51
C SER A 374 22.64 -7.06 40.35
N PRO A 375 22.41 -8.29 40.85
CA PRO A 375 21.27 -8.56 41.72
C PRO A 375 21.27 -7.64 42.95
N PRO A 376 20.10 -7.12 43.37
CA PRO A 376 19.99 -6.32 44.57
C PRO A 376 20.48 -7.08 45.82
N ALA A 377 21.31 -6.42 46.62
CA ALA A 377 21.91 -7.01 47.82
C ALA A 377 20.99 -6.95 49.05
N TYR A 378 19.80 -7.55 48.96
CA TYR A 378 18.85 -7.61 50.09
C TYR A 378 19.19 -8.75 51.06
N ALA A 379 18.99 -8.50 52.36
CA ALA A 379 19.21 -9.52 53.39
C ALA A 379 17.95 -10.38 53.58
N PRO A 380 18.05 -11.72 53.65
CA PRO A 380 16.89 -12.59 53.76
C PRO A 380 16.12 -12.35 55.06
N PHE A 381 14.79 -12.35 54.98
CA PHE A 381 13.92 -12.17 56.13
C PHE A 381 13.78 -13.45 56.95
N GLY A 382 14.20 -13.37 58.23
CA GLY A 382 14.04 -14.48 59.18
C GLY A 382 14.91 -15.70 58.84
N ASN A 383 14.27 -16.83 58.54
CA ASN A 383 14.94 -18.11 58.20
C ASN A 383 14.75 -18.50 56.72
N GLN A 384 14.33 -17.57 55.87
CA GLN A 384 14.14 -17.82 54.44
C GLN A 384 15.48 -17.94 53.72
N ALA A 385 15.45 -18.53 52.52
CA ALA A 385 16.61 -18.63 51.65
C ALA A 385 16.92 -17.25 51.06
N SER A 386 18.20 -16.96 50.75
CA SER A 386 18.57 -15.68 50.14
C SER A 386 18.14 -15.62 48.67
N LEU A 387 17.85 -14.41 48.18
CA LEU A 387 17.63 -14.14 46.76
C LEU A 387 18.70 -14.78 45.86
N GLU A 388 19.98 -14.62 46.22
CA GLU A 388 21.12 -15.21 45.52
C GLU A 388 20.97 -16.73 45.31
N SER A 389 20.37 -17.46 46.28
CA SER A 389 20.19 -18.91 46.18
C SER A 389 19.19 -19.34 45.08
N PHE A 390 18.23 -18.48 44.74
CA PHE A 390 17.29 -18.69 43.63
C PHE A 390 17.92 -18.32 42.28
N LEU A 391 18.87 -17.37 42.29
CA LEU A 391 19.55 -16.89 41.09
C LEU A 391 20.77 -17.74 40.71
N GLN A 392 21.22 -18.69 41.52
CA GLN A 392 22.46 -19.46 41.31
C GLN A 392 22.61 -20.09 39.91
N GLU A 393 21.51 -20.47 39.26
CA GLU A 393 21.54 -21.07 37.92
C GLU A 393 21.83 -20.05 36.80
N ILE A 394 21.70 -18.75 37.09
CA ILE A 394 21.74 -17.65 36.14
C ILE A 394 22.69 -16.52 36.58
N LEU A 395 23.66 -16.81 37.45
CA LEU A 395 24.73 -15.87 37.80
C LEU A 395 26.04 -16.27 37.15
N ASP A 396 26.83 -15.29 36.69
CA ASP A 396 28.19 -15.49 36.20
C ASP A 396 29.22 -15.65 37.34
N GLU A 397 30.50 -15.74 36.98
CA GLU A 397 31.61 -15.86 37.94
C GLU A 397 31.81 -14.59 38.80
N ASP A 398 31.34 -13.44 38.34
CA ASP A 398 31.42 -12.13 39.02
C ASP A 398 30.17 -11.81 39.85
N GLY A 399 29.14 -12.67 39.80
CA GLY A 399 27.89 -12.54 40.54
C GLY A 399 26.85 -11.65 39.88
N LYS A 400 26.98 -11.37 38.58
CA LYS A 400 25.99 -10.67 37.75
C LYS A 400 25.03 -11.63 37.08
N ILE A 401 23.86 -11.14 36.68
CA ILE A 401 22.87 -11.90 35.92
C ILE A 401 23.48 -12.32 34.57
N SER A 402 23.42 -13.62 34.27
CA SER A 402 23.94 -14.27 33.07
C SER A 402 22.81 -15.07 32.42
N ILE A 403 22.03 -14.39 31.59
CA ILE A 403 20.88 -14.94 30.85
C ILE A 403 21.04 -14.63 29.36
N GLY A 404 20.06 -14.99 28.52
CA GLY A 404 20.07 -14.49 27.14
C GLY A 404 20.12 -12.97 27.11
N GLU A 405 20.78 -12.38 26.12
CA GLU A 405 20.88 -10.93 25.93
C GLU A 405 19.51 -10.24 26.01
N TYR A 406 18.50 -10.89 25.43
CA TYR A 406 17.09 -10.49 25.47
C TYR A 406 16.26 -11.44 26.34
N ASP A 407 16.74 -11.80 27.53
CA ASP A 407 15.94 -12.44 28.57
C ASP A 407 15.81 -11.47 29.76
N ALA A 408 14.79 -11.66 30.61
CA ALA A 408 14.57 -10.84 31.80
C ALA A 408 14.30 -11.70 33.04
N VAL A 409 14.66 -11.20 34.21
CA VAL A 409 14.36 -11.81 35.50
C VAL A 409 13.50 -10.87 36.32
N ILE A 410 12.32 -11.33 36.72
CA ILE A 410 11.36 -10.56 37.49
C ILE A 410 11.40 -11.01 38.93
N LEU A 411 11.68 -10.07 39.81
CA LEU A 411 11.73 -10.23 41.26
C LEU A 411 10.48 -9.62 41.89
N GLY A 412 9.81 -10.34 42.77
CA GLY A 412 8.60 -9.90 43.45
C GLY A 412 8.77 -9.84 44.96
N GLU A 413 8.27 -8.77 45.55
CA GLU A 413 8.16 -8.54 46.99
C GLU A 413 6.68 -8.35 47.37
N LEU A 414 6.09 -9.29 48.09
CA LEU A 414 4.69 -9.23 48.53
C LEU A 414 4.54 -8.62 49.94
N GLY A 415 5.65 -8.48 50.66
CA GLY A 415 5.75 -7.90 52.00
C GLY A 415 5.77 -6.37 52.00
N ALA A 416 6.70 -5.77 52.73
CA ALA A 416 6.78 -4.32 52.90
C ALA A 416 8.13 -3.80 52.39
N LEU A 417 8.09 -2.72 51.61
CA LEU A 417 9.24 -2.04 51.00
C LEU A 417 10.02 -1.20 52.01
N ASN A 418 10.69 -1.87 52.95
CA ASN A 418 11.63 -1.22 53.85
C ASN A 418 12.85 -2.12 54.03
N SER A 419 14.00 -1.49 54.29
CA SER A 419 15.31 -2.13 54.38
C SER A 419 15.46 -3.24 55.45
N ALA A 420 14.42 -3.55 56.22
CA ALA A 420 14.40 -4.61 57.22
C ALA A 420 13.51 -5.81 56.85
N SER A 421 12.71 -5.71 55.78
CA SER A 421 11.78 -6.77 55.36
C SER A 421 11.73 -7.02 53.86
N SER A 422 12.30 -6.13 53.03
CA SER A 422 12.39 -6.35 51.59
C SER A 422 13.50 -7.32 51.28
N ASP A 423 13.15 -8.43 50.64
CA ASP A 423 14.12 -9.43 50.18
C ASP A 423 13.83 -9.98 48.78
N PHE A 424 12.69 -9.60 48.16
CA PHE A 424 12.39 -9.74 46.72
C PHE A 424 12.44 -11.19 46.19
N GLN A 425 12.52 -12.17 47.09
CA GLN A 425 12.50 -13.60 46.77
C GLN A 425 11.10 -14.22 46.93
N ASP A 426 10.07 -13.39 47.20
CA ASP A 426 8.69 -13.85 47.35
C ASP A 426 8.15 -14.45 46.04
N ALA A 427 8.70 -14.02 44.89
CA ALA A 427 8.59 -14.73 43.62
C ALA A 427 9.77 -14.32 42.71
N VAL A 428 10.45 -15.30 42.11
CA VAL A 428 11.53 -15.08 41.16
C VAL A 428 11.18 -15.80 39.86
N ILE A 429 10.94 -15.03 38.79
CA ILE A 429 10.50 -15.55 37.50
C ILE A 429 11.51 -15.17 36.41
N LEU A 430 12.10 -16.15 35.76
CA LEU A 430 12.86 -15.94 34.53
C LEU A 430 11.89 -15.91 33.34
N VAL A 431 11.99 -14.88 32.51
CA VAL A 431 11.21 -14.68 31.29
C VAL A 431 12.17 -14.73 30.12
N GLN A 432 11.96 -15.69 29.22
CA GLN A 432 12.85 -15.91 28.08
C GLN A 432 12.13 -15.65 26.77
N PHE A 433 12.80 -14.98 25.84
CA PHE A 433 12.21 -14.53 24.58
C PHE A 433 12.88 -15.24 23.41
N GLU A 434 12.08 -15.99 22.64
CA GLU A 434 12.51 -16.65 21.42
C GLU A 434 11.79 -16.01 20.22
N GLN A 435 12.52 -15.21 19.44
CA GLN A 435 11.98 -14.55 18.26
C GLN A 435 11.67 -15.57 17.16
N LYS A 436 10.52 -15.42 16.51
CA LYS A 436 10.13 -16.26 15.38
C LYS A 436 10.88 -15.83 14.12
N SER A 437 11.37 -16.81 13.38
CA SER A 437 12.05 -16.58 12.12
C SER A 437 11.16 -15.81 11.13
N GLY A 438 11.68 -14.72 10.58
CA GLY A 438 10.95 -13.85 9.67
C GLY A 438 9.77 -13.13 10.28
N SER A 439 9.88 -12.74 11.54
CA SER A 439 8.92 -11.89 12.24
C SER A 439 9.30 -10.42 12.32
N CYS A 440 10.50 -10.05 11.84
CA CYS A 440 10.95 -8.68 11.78
C CYS A 440 11.62 -8.38 10.44
N ALA A 441 11.34 -7.18 9.94
CA ALA A 441 11.87 -6.59 8.72
C ALA A 441 12.54 -5.28 9.10
N LYS A 442 13.67 -4.93 8.47
CA LYS A 442 14.16 -3.54 8.54
C LYS A 442 13.12 -2.59 7.95
N ALA A 443 13.19 -1.30 8.28
CA ALA A 443 12.32 -0.30 7.66
C ALA A 443 12.41 -0.34 6.13
N THR A 444 13.61 -0.61 5.60
CA THR A 444 13.95 -0.72 4.18
C THR A 444 13.61 -2.07 3.54
N ASP A 445 13.29 -3.10 4.33
CA ASP A 445 12.94 -4.41 3.79
C ASP A 445 11.51 -4.38 3.21
N PRO A 446 11.29 -4.98 2.02
CA PRO A 446 9.96 -5.27 1.50
C PRO A 446 9.06 -5.93 2.55
N ARG A 447 7.89 -5.33 2.83
CA ARG A 447 6.99 -5.77 3.90
C ARG A 447 5.52 -5.47 3.60
N PHE A 448 4.61 -6.12 4.32
CA PHE A 448 3.17 -5.85 4.24
C PHE A 448 2.51 -5.90 5.61
N LYS A 449 1.38 -5.22 5.80
CA LYS A 449 0.53 -5.32 6.99
C LYS A 449 -0.92 -5.49 6.57
N VAL A 450 -1.76 -5.95 7.49
CA VAL A 450 -3.20 -6.13 7.23
C VAL A 450 -4.03 -5.33 8.21
N VAL A 451 -4.92 -4.51 7.69
CA VAL A 451 -5.91 -3.71 8.43
C VAL A 451 -7.30 -4.26 8.15
N PHE A 452 -8.09 -4.52 9.18
CA PHE A 452 -9.43 -5.09 9.05
C PHE A 452 -10.48 -3.97 9.12
N ASP A 453 -10.99 -3.54 7.97
CA ASP A 453 -12.09 -2.57 7.89
C ASP A 453 -13.38 -3.15 8.49
N ARG A 454 -13.63 -4.43 8.23
CA ARG A 454 -14.81 -5.13 8.72
C ARG A 454 -14.46 -6.56 9.09
N LEU A 455 -14.96 -6.98 10.25
CA LEU A 455 -14.95 -8.38 10.67
C LEU A 455 -16.27 -8.68 11.36
N GLU A 456 -17.04 -9.63 10.83
CA GLU A 456 -18.29 -10.09 11.45
C GLU A 456 -18.39 -11.62 11.49
N ASN A 457 -18.63 -12.14 12.70
CA ASN A 457 -18.87 -13.54 12.95
C ASN A 457 -20.36 -13.83 13.13
N TYR A 458 -20.91 -14.72 12.30
CA TYR A 458 -22.28 -15.20 12.43
C TYR A 458 -22.32 -16.62 12.97
N LYS A 459 -23.08 -16.80 14.06
CA LYS A 459 -23.28 -18.07 14.77
C LYS A 459 -21.98 -18.68 15.30
N ALA A 460 -21.43 -19.67 14.59
CA ALA A 460 -20.24 -20.39 15.02
C ALA A 460 -18.93 -19.77 14.50
N GLY A 461 -19.02 -18.75 13.62
CA GLY A 461 -17.87 -17.99 13.10
C GLY A 461 -16.88 -17.61 14.18
N ASP A 462 -15.59 -17.79 13.90
CA ASP A 462 -14.49 -17.58 14.84
C ASP A 462 -13.36 -16.67 14.29
N ALA A 463 -13.61 -15.97 13.17
CA ALA A 463 -12.71 -14.97 12.61
C ALA A 463 -12.19 -13.97 13.67
N ASP A 464 -10.87 -13.78 13.80
CA ASP A 464 -10.21 -12.81 14.66
C ASP A 464 -9.38 -11.81 13.85
N ARG A 465 -9.09 -10.64 14.44
CA ARG A 465 -8.32 -9.55 13.82
C ARG A 465 -6.83 -9.83 13.91
N ALA A 466 -6.39 -10.89 13.23
CA ALA A 466 -5.00 -11.31 13.20
C ALA A 466 -4.65 -12.02 11.89
N VAL A 467 -3.35 -12.02 11.59
CA VAL A 467 -2.77 -12.72 10.44
C VAL A 467 -1.85 -13.84 10.95
N TYR A 468 -1.97 -15.02 10.38
CA TYR A 468 -1.18 -16.21 10.74
C TYR A 468 -0.31 -16.59 9.53
N VAL A 469 0.99 -16.42 9.64
CA VAL A 469 1.93 -16.56 8.52
C VAL A 469 2.65 -17.90 8.58
N GLY A 470 2.72 -18.56 7.43
CA GLY A 470 3.51 -19.76 7.21
C GLY A 470 3.01 -21.03 7.92
N SER A 471 3.80 -22.10 7.83
CA SER A 471 3.45 -23.43 8.35
C SER A 471 3.47 -23.53 9.87
N GLU A 472 4.13 -22.58 10.54
CA GLU A 472 4.16 -22.46 12.00
C GLU A 472 3.00 -21.61 12.55
N SER A 473 2.17 -21.02 11.68
CA SER A 473 1.07 -20.11 12.03
C SER A 473 1.53 -18.97 12.96
N VAL A 474 2.66 -18.33 12.60
CA VAL A 474 3.20 -17.19 13.35
C VAL A 474 2.16 -16.08 13.33
N ARG A 475 1.73 -15.63 14.50
CA ARG A 475 0.64 -14.66 14.64
C ARG A 475 1.19 -13.23 14.59
N PHE A 476 0.55 -12.40 13.79
CA PHE A 476 0.78 -10.97 13.68
C PHE A 476 -0.51 -10.23 14.02
N ALA A 477 -0.39 -9.14 14.79
CA ALA A 477 -1.52 -8.29 15.13
C ALA A 477 -2.02 -7.51 13.90
N GLU A 478 -3.22 -6.96 13.99
CA GLU A 478 -3.71 -6.00 13.02
C GLU A 478 -2.74 -4.83 12.89
N SER A 479 -2.48 -4.40 11.65
CA SER A 479 -1.52 -3.34 11.29
C SER A 479 -0.04 -3.63 11.61
N GLN A 480 0.30 -4.83 12.09
CA GLN A 480 1.70 -5.21 12.29
C GLN A 480 2.36 -5.53 10.94
N TRP A 481 3.55 -4.98 10.71
CA TRP A 481 4.36 -5.29 9.53
C TRP A 481 4.87 -6.72 9.54
N ILE A 482 4.78 -7.37 8.39
CA ILE A 482 5.20 -8.74 8.09
C ILE A 482 6.27 -8.65 6.98
N PRO A 483 7.51 -9.10 7.22
CA PRO A 483 8.56 -9.08 6.21
C PRO A 483 8.22 -9.99 5.03
N LEU A 484 8.39 -9.46 3.82
CA LEU A 484 8.45 -10.21 2.57
C LEU A 484 9.88 -10.55 2.19
N ALA A 485 10.85 -9.74 2.62
CA ALA A 485 12.27 -10.03 2.58
C ALA A 485 12.92 -9.71 3.93
N ILE A 486 14.08 -10.32 4.18
CA ILE A 486 14.94 -10.00 5.31
C ILE A 486 16.35 -9.80 4.76
N ASN A 487 16.95 -8.65 5.01
CA ASN A 487 18.27 -8.29 4.47
C ASN A 487 18.30 -8.43 2.93
N GLY A 488 17.24 -7.98 2.26
CA GLY A 488 17.09 -8.08 0.79
C GLY A 488 16.86 -9.50 0.24
N VAL A 489 16.75 -10.52 1.08
CA VAL A 489 16.45 -11.90 0.66
C VAL A 489 14.97 -12.20 0.89
N ALA A 490 14.23 -12.47 -0.19
CA ALA A 490 12.82 -12.83 -0.12
C ALA A 490 12.59 -14.06 0.78
N VAL A 491 11.64 -13.94 1.71
CA VAL A 491 11.23 -15.02 2.61
C VAL A 491 10.21 -15.89 1.90
N ALA A 492 10.45 -17.20 1.88
CA ALA A 492 9.52 -18.17 1.33
C ALA A 492 9.12 -19.18 2.42
N ASP A 493 7.82 -19.24 2.69
CA ASP A 493 7.22 -20.19 3.61
C ASP A 493 7.10 -21.57 2.94
N THR A 494 7.17 -22.64 3.74
CA THR A 494 7.03 -24.03 3.22
C THR A 494 5.58 -24.48 3.02
N GLY A 495 4.63 -23.61 3.38
CA GLY A 495 3.18 -23.84 3.38
C GLY A 495 2.47 -22.88 4.33
N LEU A 496 1.14 -23.02 4.46
CA LEU A 496 0.33 -22.34 5.49
C LEU A 496 -0.50 -23.34 6.30
N VAL A 497 -1.00 -22.90 7.46
CA VAL A 497 -2.03 -23.61 8.21
C VAL A 497 -3.39 -23.04 7.81
N GLU A 498 -4.22 -23.84 7.14
CA GLU A 498 -5.55 -23.39 6.66
C GLU A 498 -6.50 -23.13 7.83
N THR A 499 -6.50 -24.01 8.84
CA THR A 499 -7.46 -23.94 9.96
C THR A 499 -7.00 -22.99 11.07
N VAL A 500 -6.96 -21.70 10.79
CA VAL A 500 -6.66 -20.64 11.76
C VAL A 500 -7.90 -19.76 12.00
N PRO A 501 -8.03 -19.12 13.17
CA PRO A 501 -9.17 -18.26 13.46
C PRO A 501 -9.08 -16.91 12.76
N GLY A 502 -8.03 -16.55 12.02
CA GLY A 502 -7.92 -15.27 11.32
C GLY A 502 -7.61 -15.46 9.84
N LEU A 503 -6.91 -14.50 9.23
CA LEU A 503 -6.37 -14.68 7.88
C LEU A 503 -5.09 -15.52 7.94
N ALA A 504 -5.00 -16.57 7.13
CA ALA A 504 -3.75 -17.28 6.89
C ALA A 504 -2.99 -16.60 5.75
N ALA A 505 -1.68 -16.45 5.90
CA ALA A 505 -0.80 -15.92 4.88
C ALA A 505 0.36 -16.89 4.57
N GLU A 506 0.75 -16.99 3.30
CA GLU A 506 1.90 -17.75 2.82
C GLU A 506 2.72 -16.89 1.88
N ARG A 507 3.97 -16.61 2.25
CA ARG A 507 4.94 -15.98 1.36
C ARG A 507 5.48 -17.06 0.42
N ARG A 508 5.18 -16.97 -0.87
CA ARG A 508 5.59 -17.95 -1.89
C ARG A 508 6.83 -17.48 -2.63
N GLY A 509 7.64 -18.44 -3.07
CA GLY A 509 8.78 -18.16 -3.94
C GLY A 509 8.33 -17.55 -5.28
N GLY A 510 9.07 -16.53 -5.76
CA GLY A 510 8.70 -15.72 -6.92
C GLY A 510 7.93 -14.45 -6.59
N ASN A 511 8.14 -13.88 -5.40
CA ASN A 511 7.53 -12.64 -4.91
C ASN A 511 5.99 -12.64 -4.97
N ALA A 512 5.38 -13.63 -4.34
CA ALA A 512 3.93 -13.67 -4.19
C ALA A 512 3.52 -13.93 -2.73
N VAL A 513 2.38 -13.39 -2.31
CA VAL A 513 1.77 -13.63 -1.00
C VAL A 513 0.37 -14.19 -1.22
N ARG A 514 0.13 -15.40 -0.72
CA ARG A 514 -1.23 -15.96 -0.69
C ARG A 514 -1.89 -15.57 0.62
N ILE A 515 -3.07 -14.96 0.55
CA ILE A 515 -3.92 -14.66 1.71
C ILE A 515 -5.16 -15.54 1.63
N LEU A 516 -5.49 -16.25 2.71
CA LEU A 516 -6.59 -17.22 2.78
C LEU A 516 -7.44 -16.99 4.01
N LEU A 517 -8.76 -17.07 3.85
CA LEU A 517 -9.73 -17.18 4.93
C LEU A 517 -10.36 -18.57 4.90
N HIS A 518 -10.30 -19.29 6.02
CA HIS A 518 -10.83 -20.64 6.14
C HIS A 518 -12.27 -20.66 6.65
N GLY A 519 -13.18 -21.31 5.91
CA GLY A 519 -14.58 -21.48 6.31
C GLY A 519 -14.75 -22.65 7.27
N SER A 520 -14.42 -22.47 8.55
CA SER A 520 -14.23 -23.57 9.52
C SER A 520 -15.51 -24.28 10.00
N HIS A 521 -16.69 -23.94 9.45
CA HIS A 521 -17.97 -24.15 10.14
C HIS A 521 -18.90 -25.19 9.52
N SER A 522 -19.01 -26.37 10.14
CA SER A 522 -19.97 -27.43 9.73
C SER A 522 -21.46 -27.11 9.98
N ALA A 523 -21.79 -25.96 10.56
CA ALA A 523 -23.15 -25.61 10.97
C ALA A 523 -23.91 -24.81 9.89
N ASN A 524 -25.15 -25.20 9.62
CA ASN A 524 -25.98 -24.59 8.58
C ASN A 524 -26.17 -23.08 8.81
N GLY A 525 -25.53 -22.27 7.97
CA GLY A 525 -25.60 -20.81 7.95
C GLY A 525 -24.77 -20.12 9.02
N SER A 526 -23.64 -20.69 9.45
CA SER A 526 -22.51 -19.89 9.96
C SER A 526 -21.85 -19.16 8.79
N LYS A 527 -21.34 -17.95 9.03
CA LYS A 527 -20.71 -17.09 8.03
C LYS A 527 -19.66 -16.24 8.71
N GLU A 528 -18.53 -16.06 8.05
CA GLU A 528 -17.48 -15.11 8.42
C GLU A 528 -17.40 -14.07 7.30
N ILE A 529 -17.30 -12.82 7.70
CA ILE A 529 -17.30 -11.67 6.81
C ILE A 529 -16.05 -10.87 7.15
N ILE A 530 -15.13 -10.76 6.19
CA ILE A 530 -13.91 -9.97 6.34
C ILE A 530 -13.81 -8.99 5.16
N ASP A 531 -13.61 -7.71 5.48
CA ASP A 531 -13.09 -6.71 4.55
C ASP A 531 -11.73 -6.28 5.13
N ALA A 532 -10.64 -6.58 4.41
CA ALA A 532 -9.27 -6.33 4.88
C ALA A 532 -8.45 -5.60 3.82
N ARG A 533 -7.74 -4.55 4.23
CA ARG A 533 -6.72 -3.88 3.41
C ARG A 533 -5.35 -4.47 3.71
N ILE A 534 -4.72 -5.02 2.70
CA ILE A 534 -3.32 -5.45 2.72
C ILE A 534 -2.51 -4.27 2.19
N ILE A 535 -1.71 -3.66 3.06
CA ILE A 535 -0.90 -2.47 2.75
C ILE A 535 0.55 -2.92 2.64
N PHE A 536 1.22 -2.50 1.58
CA PHE A 536 2.59 -2.85 1.23
C PHE A 536 3.51 -1.65 1.40
N ASP A 537 4.77 -1.92 1.75
CA ASP A 537 5.81 -0.92 1.95
C ASP A 537 7.15 -1.43 1.39
N ASN A 538 7.92 -0.54 0.76
CA ASN A 538 9.07 -0.86 -0.11
C ASN A 538 8.75 -1.92 -1.16
N VAL A 539 7.51 -1.91 -1.64
CA VAL A 539 6.95 -2.94 -2.51
C VAL A 539 6.00 -2.30 -3.52
N THR A 540 6.09 -2.74 -4.77
CA THR A 540 5.08 -2.48 -5.80
C THR A 540 4.23 -3.74 -6.01
N VAL A 541 2.91 -3.61 -5.88
CA VAL A 541 1.96 -4.67 -6.18
C VAL A 541 1.78 -4.77 -7.70
N LEU A 542 2.12 -5.92 -8.26
CA LEU A 542 2.07 -6.19 -9.70
C LEU A 542 0.71 -6.70 -10.17
N GLY A 543 -0.01 -7.38 -9.28
CA GLY A 543 -1.33 -7.92 -9.59
C GLY A 543 -1.87 -8.82 -8.49
N VAL A 544 -3.17 -9.12 -8.59
CA VAL A 544 -3.83 -10.10 -7.72
C VAL A 544 -4.50 -11.16 -8.59
N ASP A 545 -4.13 -12.41 -8.37
CA ASP A 545 -4.74 -13.57 -8.98
C ASP A 545 -5.73 -14.21 -7.99
N ASN A 546 -6.87 -14.67 -8.48
CA ASN A 546 -7.75 -15.54 -7.69
C ASN A 546 -7.08 -16.91 -7.54
N ASP A 547 -6.93 -17.41 -6.30
CA ASP A 547 -6.24 -18.66 -6.03
C ASP A 547 -7.11 -19.87 -6.43
N THR A 548 -6.89 -20.35 -7.65
CA THR A 548 -7.72 -21.33 -8.36
C THR A 548 -7.76 -22.77 -7.80
N SER A 549 -7.50 -23.00 -6.50
CA SER A 549 -7.35 -24.38 -6.00
C SER A 549 -8.65 -25.19 -5.88
N ASP A 550 -9.85 -24.61 -5.84
CA ASP A 550 -11.10 -25.41 -5.77
C ASP A 550 -12.32 -24.79 -6.49
N ASN A 551 -12.86 -25.53 -7.47
CA ASN A 551 -14.23 -25.45 -8.02
C ASN A 551 -14.78 -24.15 -8.64
N ASN A 552 -14.17 -22.99 -8.44
CA ASN A 552 -14.77 -21.68 -8.73
C ASN A 552 -14.06 -20.87 -9.81
N LYS A 553 -13.74 -21.51 -10.95
CA LYS A 553 -13.07 -20.85 -12.10
C LYS A 553 -13.94 -19.84 -12.87
N THR A 554 -14.99 -19.31 -12.25
CA THR A 554 -16.00 -18.46 -12.90
C THR A 554 -16.28 -17.14 -12.19
N GLU A 555 -15.63 -16.91 -11.05
CA GLU A 555 -15.73 -15.66 -10.31
C GLU A 555 -14.64 -14.70 -10.79
N ASN A 556 -15.02 -13.47 -11.08
CA ASN A 556 -14.09 -12.41 -11.43
C ASN A 556 -13.92 -11.54 -10.19
N PRO A 557 -12.76 -11.58 -9.50
CA PRO A 557 -12.57 -10.84 -8.25
C PRO A 557 -12.58 -9.32 -8.44
N PHE A 558 -12.55 -8.81 -9.69
CA PHE A 558 -12.51 -7.37 -10.00
C PHE A 558 -13.82 -6.83 -10.59
N ASP A 559 -14.94 -7.55 -10.47
CA ASP A 559 -16.20 -7.10 -11.09
C ASP A 559 -17.01 -6.10 -10.25
N GLY A 560 -16.60 -5.84 -9.01
CA GLY A 560 -17.19 -4.87 -8.09
C GLY A 560 -18.52 -5.32 -7.50
N ILE A 561 -18.91 -6.59 -7.67
CA ILE A 561 -20.21 -7.14 -7.25
C ILE A 561 -20.00 -8.10 -6.09
N LEU A 562 -19.94 -7.57 -4.86
CA LEU A 562 -19.92 -8.35 -3.60
C LEU A 562 -20.85 -9.57 -3.67
N ASN A 563 -20.28 -10.73 -3.98
CA ASN A 563 -21.04 -11.94 -4.19
C ASN A 563 -21.25 -12.63 -2.84
N ASP A 564 -22.45 -12.48 -2.26
CA ASP A 564 -22.83 -13.04 -0.96
C ASP A 564 -22.82 -14.59 -0.88
N GLY A 565 -22.34 -15.26 -1.92
CA GLY A 565 -22.24 -16.71 -2.03
C GLY A 565 -21.10 -17.32 -1.20
N PRO A 566 -21.06 -18.66 -1.06
CA PRO A 566 -20.09 -19.37 -0.21
C PRO A 566 -18.61 -19.27 -0.60
N GLY A 567 -18.21 -18.41 -1.53
CA GLY A 567 -16.82 -18.30 -2.00
C GLY A 567 -16.63 -17.11 -2.93
N GLY A 568 -17.27 -15.99 -2.59
CA GLY A 568 -17.16 -14.76 -3.36
C GLY A 568 -16.24 -13.74 -2.69
N ASP A 569 -15.25 -13.32 -3.46
CA ASP A 569 -14.25 -12.33 -3.15
C ASP A 569 -14.38 -11.10 -4.06
N GLU A 570 -14.31 -9.90 -3.48
CA GLU A 570 -14.03 -8.68 -4.23
C GLU A 570 -12.63 -8.19 -3.88
N VAL A 571 -11.86 -7.90 -4.92
CA VAL A 571 -10.52 -7.36 -4.84
C VAL A 571 -10.50 -6.02 -5.57
N SER A 572 -9.95 -5.02 -4.91
CA SER A 572 -9.44 -3.83 -5.59
C SER A 572 -8.00 -3.60 -5.17
N MET A 573 -7.19 -3.08 -6.07
CA MET A 573 -5.76 -2.89 -5.82
C MET A 573 -5.28 -1.54 -6.34
N THR A 574 -4.23 -1.04 -5.69
CA THR A 574 -3.33 0.02 -6.14
C THR A 574 -1.91 -0.54 -6.18
N SER A 575 -0.90 0.29 -6.46
CA SER A 575 0.51 -0.12 -6.42
C SER A 575 1.01 -0.47 -5.02
N THR A 576 0.33 -0.05 -3.95
CA THR A 576 0.79 -0.25 -2.56
C THR A 576 -0.29 -0.83 -1.63
N GLU A 577 -1.49 -1.09 -2.14
CA GLU A 577 -2.61 -1.56 -1.32
C GLU A 577 -3.51 -2.53 -2.09
N VAL A 578 -3.96 -3.59 -1.41
CA VAL A 578 -4.98 -4.52 -1.90
C VAL A 578 -6.12 -4.58 -0.90
N LEU A 579 -7.32 -4.19 -1.29
CA LEU A 579 -8.54 -4.43 -0.52
C LEU A 579 -9.11 -5.80 -0.89
N PHE A 580 -9.19 -6.71 0.07
CA PHE A 580 -9.76 -8.06 -0.04
C PHE A 580 -11.05 -8.17 0.77
N GLN A 581 -12.16 -8.38 0.10
CA GLN A 581 -13.49 -8.50 0.70
C GLN A 581 -14.05 -9.90 0.47
N THR A 582 -14.05 -10.73 1.51
CA THR A 582 -14.43 -12.14 1.41
C THR A 582 -15.54 -12.53 2.39
N ARG A 583 -16.32 -13.56 2.03
CA ARG A 583 -17.53 -14.01 2.73
C ARG A 583 -17.59 -15.53 2.81
N VAL A 584 -16.81 -16.16 3.70
CA VAL A 584 -16.76 -17.62 3.80
C VAL A 584 -17.87 -18.24 4.64
N THR A 585 -18.19 -19.50 4.36
CA THR A 585 -19.12 -20.31 5.17
C THR A 585 -18.55 -21.69 5.50
N VAL A 586 -18.49 -22.58 4.50
CA VAL A 586 -17.90 -23.94 4.59
C VAL A 586 -16.76 -24.15 3.58
N GLN A 587 -16.56 -23.19 2.69
CA GLN A 587 -15.52 -23.20 1.67
C GLN A 587 -14.57 -22.07 1.99
N ASP A 588 -13.30 -22.36 1.80
CA ASP A 588 -12.21 -21.42 1.99
C ASP A 588 -12.15 -20.50 0.79
N ASP A 589 -11.57 -19.33 1.00
CA ASP A 589 -11.42 -18.32 -0.02
C ASP A 589 -10.03 -17.71 0.08
N ALA A 590 -9.40 -17.47 -1.07
CA ALA A 590 -8.00 -17.07 -1.12
C ALA A 590 -7.65 -16.26 -2.36
N ILE A 591 -6.74 -15.32 -2.16
CA ILE A 591 -6.14 -14.51 -3.22
C ILE A 591 -4.63 -14.69 -3.21
N LEU A 592 -4.01 -14.50 -4.36
CA LEU A 592 -2.56 -14.50 -4.54
C LEU A 592 -2.13 -13.11 -5.03
N ILE A 593 -1.36 -12.40 -4.22
CA ILE A 593 -0.88 -11.06 -4.51
C ILE A 593 0.57 -11.18 -5.01
N ASN A 594 0.82 -10.78 -6.25
CA ASN A 594 2.16 -10.73 -6.84
C ASN A 594 2.76 -9.36 -6.59
N TRP A 595 4.03 -9.31 -6.20
CA TRP A 595 4.71 -8.10 -5.76
C TRP A 595 6.16 -8.05 -6.27
N GLU A 596 6.78 -6.87 -6.23
CA GLU A 596 8.21 -6.67 -6.42
C GLU A 596 8.75 -5.63 -5.43
N ALA A 597 10.05 -5.66 -5.13
CA ALA A 597 10.65 -4.62 -4.30
C ALA A 597 10.62 -3.29 -5.04
N ALA A 598 10.26 -2.20 -4.36
CA ALA A 598 10.32 -0.86 -4.93
C ALA A 598 11.79 -0.51 -5.23
N ALA A 599 12.04 0.20 -6.35
CA ALA A 599 13.37 0.75 -6.61
C ALA A 599 13.72 1.76 -5.50
N PRO A 600 14.96 1.78 -5.00
CA PRO A 600 15.37 2.82 -4.06
C PRO A 600 15.16 4.18 -4.73
N SER A 601 14.51 5.09 -4.02
CA SER A 601 14.42 6.49 -4.42
C SER A 601 15.82 7.09 -4.33
N ASP A 602 16.48 7.25 -5.48
CA ASP A 602 17.62 8.15 -5.61
C ASP A 602 17.07 9.59 -5.54
N ASP A 603 16.77 10.06 -4.33
CA ASP A 603 16.44 11.45 -4.06
C ASP A 603 17.65 12.07 -3.35
N ASP A 604 18.73 12.21 -4.13
CA ASP A 604 19.84 13.07 -3.78
C ASP A 604 20.45 13.66 -5.05
N SER A 605 19.92 14.81 -5.44
CA SER A 605 20.66 15.79 -6.24
C SER A 605 20.03 17.17 -6.02
N GLY A 606 20.31 17.71 -4.83
CA GLY A 606 20.24 19.14 -4.58
C GLY A 606 21.05 19.90 -5.63
N GLY A 607 20.46 20.98 -6.13
CA GLY A 607 21.07 21.86 -7.12
C GLY A 607 22.13 22.74 -6.49
N ASP A 608 23.27 22.84 -7.18
CA ASP A 608 24.21 23.96 -7.02
C ASP A 608 24.09 24.88 -8.25
N ASP A 609 23.49 26.05 -8.03
CA ASP A 609 23.50 27.20 -8.93
C ASP A 609 24.77 28.03 -8.64
N GLY A 610 25.75 28.00 -9.56
CA GLY A 610 27.06 28.61 -9.27
C GLY A 610 27.96 29.03 -10.43
N ASP A 611 27.41 29.73 -11.44
CA ASP A 611 28.08 30.87 -12.12
C ASP A 611 29.38 30.66 -12.95
N ASN A 612 29.28 30.70 -14.29
CA ASN A 612 29.82 31.82 -15.10
C ASN A 612 29.72 31.64 -16.63
N ASN A 613 29.10 32.68 -17.18
CA ASN A 613 29.11 33.22 -18.53
C ASN A 613 30.44 33.06 -19.33
N ASP A 614 30.40 32.41 -20.49
CA ASP A 614 31.17 32.86 -21.66
C ASP A 614 30.49 32.44 -22.97
N ASN A 615 30.25 33.44 -23.82
CA ASN A 615 29.75 33.28 -25.17
C ASN A 615 30.83 32.67 -26.07
N ASP A 616 30.52 31.59 -26.81
CA ASP A 616 31.08 31.42 -28.14
C ASP A 616 30.10 30.68 -29.07
N ASP A 617 29.70 31.39 -30.12
CA ASP A 617 28.96 30.88 -31.26
C ASP A 617 29.91 30.01 -32.12
N GLY A 618 29.50 28.79 -32.46
CA GLY A 618 29.85 28.20 -33.76
C GLY A 618 30.33 26.75 -33.81
N ASP A 619 29.61 26.01 -34.65
CA ASP A 619 30.04 24.87 -35.48
C ASP A 619 30.13 23.44 -34.88
N GLU A 620 29.10 22.68 -35.29
CA GLU A 620 29.16 21.36 -35.96
C GLU A 620 29.73 20.12 -35.24
N ASN A 621 28.83 19.13 -35.10
CA ASN A 621 29.02 17.68 -35.25
C ASN A 621 29.99 16.95 -34.31
N ASP A 622 29.43 16.26 -33.33
CA ASP A 622 29.90 14.94 -32.84
C ASP A 622 28.64 14.19 -32.33
N ILE A 623 28.03 13.30 -33.14
CA ILE A 623 28.22 11.84 -33.12
C ILE A 623 27.95 11.22 -31.72
N ASP A 624 26.71 10.75 -31.57
CA ASP A 624 26.30 9.47 -30.97
C ASP A 624 27.37 8.66 -30.19
N ASP A 625 27.22 8.61 -28.87
CA ASP A 625 27.67 7.51 -27.99
C ASP A 625 26.66 7.51 -26.82
N GLY A 626 25.73 6.59 -26.69
CA GLY A 626 25.97 5.14 -26.66
C GLY A 626 26.17 4.71 -25.21
N GLY A 627 25.14 4.85 -24.37
CA GLY A 627 25.11 4.21 -23.06
C GLY A 627 25.14 2.70 -23.25
N VAL A 628 26.33 2.11 -23.19
CA VAL A 628 26.53 0.68 -23.43
C VAL A 628 25.96 -0.10 -22.26
N ASP A 629 24.86 -0.80 -22.48
CA ASP A 629 24.31 -1.77 -21.54
C ASP A 629 25.44 -2.70 -21.03
N PRO A 630 25.77 -2.67 -19.73
CA PRO A 630 26.94 -3.36 -19.18
C PRO A 630 26.85 -4.89 -19.30
N CYS A 631 25.66 -5.42 -19.58
CA CYS A 631 25.37 -6.84 -19.75
C CYS A 631 25.27 -7.31 -21.20
N MET A 632 25.28 -6.41 -22.17
CA MET A 632 25.30 -6.76 -23.58
C MET A 632 26.66 -7.35 -23.95
N ALA A 633 26.67 -8.58 -24.47
CA ALA A 633 27.89 -9.18 -25.00
C ALA A 633 28.11 -8.74 -26.45
N ALA A 634 29.34 -8.36 -26.80
CA ALA A 634 29.67 -7.92 -28.17
C ALA A 634 29.44 -9.04 -29.21
N PHE A 635 28.70 -8.74 -30.30
CA PHE A 635 28.52 -9.63 -31.45
C PHE A 635 28.36 -8.86 -32.76
N THR A 636 28.49 -9.54 -33.91
CA THR A 636 28.26 -8.98 -35.25
C THR A 636 27.44 -9.94 -36.10
N ILE A 637 26.62 -9.44 -37.02
CA ILE A 637 25.88 -10.28 -37.98
C ILE A 637 26.53 -10.21 -39.36
N GLU A 638 27.04 -11.33 -39.85
CA GLU A 638 27.68 -11.44 -41.17
C GLU A 638 27.01 -12.51 -42.02
N ASN A 639 26.37 -12.13 -43.13
CA ASN A 639 25.71 -13.07 -44.06
C ASN A 639 24.72 -14.04 -43.38
N GLY A 640 24.01 -13.60 -42.34
CA GLY A 640 23.06 -14.44 -41.57
C GLY A 640 23.71 -15.32 -40.50
N HIS A 641 25.00 -15.14 -40.23
CA HIS A 641 25.70 -15.71 -39.08
C HIS A 641 25.81 -14.67 -37.97
N ILE A 642 25.49 -15.05 -36.73
CA ILE A 642 25.80 -14.23 -35.56
C ILE A 642 27.18 -14.67 -35.07
N VAL A 643 28.16 -13.77 -35.13
CA VAL A 643 29.54 -14.00 -34.73
C VAL A 643 29.77 -13.31 -33.39
N LEU A 644 30.10 -14.09 -32.36
CA LEU A 644 30.38 -13.54 -31.04
C LEU A 644 31.74 -12.84 -31.01
N GLY A 645 31.79 -11.60 -30.54
CA GLY A 645 33.02 -10.83 -30.29
C GLY A 645 33.69 -11.18 -28.96
N GLU A 646 32.91 -11.62 -27.98
CA GLU A 646 33.37 -12.08 -26.67
C GLU A 646 32.65 -13.35 -26.19
N THR A 647 33.05 -13.91 -25.05
CA THR A 647 32.37 -15.08 -24.48
C THR A 647 31.00 -14.66 -23.94
N ALA A 648 29.94 -15.35 -24.33
CA ALA A 648 28.56 -14.98 -23.99
C ALA A 648 27.70 -16.18 -23.57
N ASN A 649 26.67 -15.94 -22.77
CA ASN A 649 25.52 -16.82 -22.66
C ASN A 649 24.56 -16.51 -23.81
N VAL A 650 24.10 -17.54 -24.51
CA VAL A 650 23.20 -17.42 -25.66
C VAL A 650 21.91 -18.15 -25.35
N THR A 651 20.79 -17.44 -25.25
CA THR A 651 19.48 -18.05 -25.03
C THR A 651 18.58 -17.87 -26.24
N PHE A 652 17.93 -18.95 -26.67
CA PHE A 652 16.94 -18.94 -27.74
C PHE A 652 15.56 -19.05 -27.12
N LYS A 653 14.70 -18.09 -27.40
CA LYS A 653 13.32 -18.02 -26.94
C LYS A 653 12.37 -18.02 -28.11
N VAL A 654 11.38 -18.91 -28.12
CA VAL A 654 10.38 -18.93 -29.20
C VAL A 654 9.24 -17.99 -28.82
N LEU A 655 9.04 -16.93 -29.60
CA LEU A 655 7.92 -16.00 -29.39
C LEU A 655 6.60 -16.61 -29.89
N GLY A 656 6.68 -17.51 -30.87
CA GLY A 656 5.54 -18.29 -31.34
C GLY A 656 5.83 -18.98 -32.67
N SER A 657 5.01 -19.98 -33.02
CA SER A 657 4.99 -20.60 -34.34
C SER A 657 3.56 -20.86 -34.79
N HIS A 658 3.24 -20.49 -36.03
CA HIS A 658 1.95 -20.80 -36.62
C HIS A 658 2.07 -20.88 -38.13
N ALA A 659 2.28 -22.08 -38.66
CA ALA A 659 2.40 -22.33 -40.10
C ALA A 659 1.18 -23.11 -40.62
N GLN A 660 0.63 -22.74 -41.78
CA GLN A 660 -0.56 -23.38 -42.36
C GLN A 660 -0.36 -23.75 -43.83
N HIS A 661 -0.57 -25.02 -44.17
CA HIS A 661 -0.48 -25.49 -45.55
C HIS A 661 -1.77 -25.19 -46.32
N GLY A 662 -1.71 -24.27 -47.29
CA GLY A 662 -2.78 -24.01 -48.27
C GLY A 662 -3.56 -22.70 -48.10
N GLY A 663 -3.05 -21.74 -47.32
CA GLY A 663 -3.68 -20.45 -47.05
C GLY A 663 -4.61 -20.47 -45.83
N GLU A 664 -5.39 -19.39 -45.64
CA GLU A 664 -6.29 -19.18 -44.49
C GLU A 664 -7.29 -20.35 -44.33
N GLY A 665 -7.14 -21.12 -43.25
CA GLY A 665 -7.94 -22.33 -42.99
C GLY A 665 -7.35 -23.64 -43.54
N GLY A 666 -6.08 -23.60 -43.97
CA GLY A 666 -5.27 -24.76 -44.34
C GLY A 666 -4.90 -25.65 -43.15
N ALA A 667 -4.26 -26.80 -43.43
CA ALA A 667 -3.85 -27.71 -42.37
C ALA A 667 -2.56 -27.22 -41.70
N GLU A 668 -2.54 -27.24 -40.37
CA GLU A 668 -1.41 -26.78 -39.55
C GLU A 668 -0.12 -27.57 -39.83
N VAL A 669 0.99 -26.85 -39.98
CA VAL A 669 2.32 -27.38 -40.32
C VAL A 669 3.19 -27.30 -39.07
N GLN A 670 3.58 -28.46 -38.56
CA GLN A 670 4.45 -28.52 -37.40
C GLN A 670 5.87 -28.05 -37.75
N VAL A 671 6.42 -27.15 -36.94
CA VAL A 671 7.78 -26.61 -37.11
C VAL A 671 8.74 -27.26 -36.10
N ARG A 672 9.97 -27.50 -36.53
CA ARG A 672 11.10 -27.89 -35.69
C ARG A 672 12.18 -26.82 -35.82
N LEU A 673 12.76 -26.43 -34.69
CA LEU A 673 13.83 -25.46 -34.62
C LEU A 673 15.12 -26.11 -34.10
N SER A 674 16.25 -25.71 -34.65
CA SER A 674 17.58 -26.20 -34.27
C SER A 674 18.59 -25.09 -34.35
N ALA A 675 19.58 -25.08 -33.47
CA ALA A 675 20.69 -24.14 -33.52
C ALA A 675 22.04 -24.84 -33.68
N SER A 676 22.99 -24.12 -34.23
CA SER A 676 24.39 -24.50 -34.33
C SER A 676 25.23 -23.36 -33.79
N LEU A 677 26.24 -23.65 -32.96
CA LEU A 677 27.20 -22.66 -32.43
C LEU A 677 28.56 -22.72 -33.15
N ASP A 678 28.69 -23.63 -34.13
CA ASP A 678 29.93 -23.94 -34.85
C ASP A 678 29.86 -23.64 -36.35
N GLY A 679 28.89 -22.81 -36.77
CA GLY A 679 28.73 -22.42 -38.18
C GLY A 679 28.10 -23.49 -39.06
N GLY A 680 27.34 -24.42 -38.48
CA GLY A 680 26.46 -25.35 -39.20
C GLY A 680 26.98 -26.78 -39.35
N THR A 681 28.06 -27.16 -38.65
CA THR A 681 28.58 -28.54 -38.68
C THR A 681 27.91 -29.45 -37.65
N LEU A 682 27.56 -28.91 -36.49
CA LEU A 682 26.79 -29.58 -35.45
C LEU A 682 25.50 -28.82 -35.20
N TRP A 683 24.38 -29.53 -35.36
CA TRP A 683 23.05 -29.00 -35.11
C TRP A 683 22.47 -29.63 -33.85
N ARG A 684 22.04 -28.80 -32.91
CA ARG A 684 21.29 -29.20 -31.73
C ARG A 684 19.83 -28.82 -31.94
N THR A 685 18.93 -29.79 -31.77
CA THR A 685 17.49 -29.50 -31.77
C THR A 685 17.15 -28.67 -30.54
N LEU A 686 16.56 -27.50 -30.75
CA LEU A 686 15.98 -26.67 -29.70
C LEU A 686 14.56 -27.16 -29.40
N TYR A 687 13.73 -27.26 -30.44
CA TYR A 687 12.32 -27.66 -30.32
C TYR A 687 11.93 -28.67 -31.40
N SER A 688 11.18 -29.71 -31.02
CA SER A 688 10.72 -30.77 -31.92
C SER A 688 9.46 -30.37 -32.70
N PHE A 689 9.05 -31.14 -33.71
CA PHE A 689 7.89 -30.86 -34.57
C PHE A 689 6.58 -30.72 -33.77
N ARG A 690 6.17 -29.49 -33.48
CA ARG A 690 4.89 -29.09 -32.89
C ARG A 690 4.65 -27.59 -33.13
N ASP A 691 3.41 -27.14 -32.93
CA ASP A 691 3.12 -25.71 -32.80
C ASP A 691 3.44 -25.25 -31.37
N VAL A 692 3.83 -23.99 -31.27
CA VAL A 692 4.40 -23.36 -30.08
C VAL A 692 3.68 -22.02 -29.90
N ASP A 693 3.01 -21.86 -28.75
CA ASP A 693 2.21 -20.66 -28.43
C ASP A 693 3.05 -19.49 -27.90
N GLY A 694 4.38 -19.67 -27.77
CA GLY A 694 5.30 -18.77 -27.07
C GLY A 694 5.67 -19.35 -25.69
N GLY A 695 6.75 -18.89 -25.05
CA GLY A 695 7.06 -19.32 -23.68
C GLY A 695 8.38 -20.05 -23.47
N GLU A 696 8.88 -20.76 -24.48
CA GLU A 696 9.95 -21.73 -24.24
C GLU A 696 11.33 -21.21 -24.58
N THR A 697 12.29 -21.43 -23.67
CA THR A 697 13.72 -21.20 -23.90
C THR A 697 14.61 -22.43 -23.94
N GLU A 698 15.72 -22.25 -24.64
CA GLU A 698 16.89 -23.12 -24.55
C GLU A 698 18.17 -22.26 -24.49
N SER A 699 18.97 -22.47 -23.44
CA SER A 699 20.15 -21.64 -23.13
C SER A 699 21.46 -22.39 -23.33
N PHE A 700 22.49 -21.67 -23.75
CA PHE A 700 23.85 -22.15 -23.89
C PHE A 700 24.78 -21.22 -23.11
N THR A 701 25.43 -21.73 -22.06
CA THR A 701 26.30 -20.92 -21.23
C THR A 701 27.75 -20.97 -21.70
N ASN A 702 28.48 -19.87 -21.50
CA ASN A 702 29.90 -19.75 -21.80
C ASN A 702 30.27 -20.12 -23.26
N VAL A 703 29.47 -19.65 -24.23
CA VAL A 703 29.76 -19.82 -25.65
C VAL A 703 31.01 -18.97 -26.00
N PRO A 704 32.10 -19.56 -26.52
CA PRO A 704 33.35 -18.83 -26.72
C PRO A 704 33.26 -17.71 -27.77
N ALA A 705 34.08 -16.67 -27.60
CA ALA A 705 34.33 -15.66 -28.61
C ALA A 705 34.75 -16.29 -29.96
N GLY A 706 34.21 -15.77 -31.07
CA GLY A 706 34.41 -16.28 -32.42
C GLY A 706 33.48 -17.43 -32.83
N SER A 707 32.58 -17.88 -31.94
CA SER A 707 31.51 -18.83 -32.29
C SER A 707 30.57 -18.25 -33.35
N ASN A 708 30.13 -19.12 -34.27
CA ASN A 708 29.23 -18.77 -35.37
C ASN A 708 27.87 -19.40 -35.11
N ILE A 709 26.89 -18.59 -34.72
CA ILE A 709 25.57 -19.05 -34.34
C ILE A 709 24.65 -19.02 -35.57
N LEU A 710 23.97 -20.14 -35.81
CA LEU A 710 22.99 -20.33 -36.88
C LEU A 710 21.69 -20.93 -36.33
N ILE A 711 20.56 -20.53 -36.91
CA ILE A 711 19.24 -21.12 -36.63
C ILE A 711 18.71 -21.82 -37.87
N LYS A 712 18.17 -23.02 -37.68
CA LYS A 712 17.52 -23.83 -38.70
C LYS A 712 16.07 -24.09 -38.32
N ALA A 713 15.18 -23.96 -39.30
CA ALA A 713 13.79 -24.35 -39.19
C ALA A 713 13.45 -25.46 -40.20
N GLU A 714 12.66 -26.44 -39.77
CA GLU A 714 12.07 -27.48 -40.61
C GLU A 714 10.55 -27.48 -40.42
N GLY A 715 9.78 -27.28 -41.50
CA GLY A 715 8.32 -27.40 -41.50
C GLY A 715 7.88 -28.76 -42.07
N ARG A 716 6.95 -29.45 -41.41
CA ARG A 716 6.47 -30.77 -41.86
C ARG A 716 4.96 -30.96 -41.65
N TYR A 717 4.30 -31.42 -42.72
CA TYR A 717 2.93 -31.95 -42.66
C TYR A 717 2.85 -33.32 -43.35
N GLY A 718 2.86 -34.38 -42.54
CA GLY A 718 2.80 -35.76 -43.00
C GLY A 718 3.93 -36.16 -43.96
N TRP A 719 3.55 -36.83 -45.06
CA TRP A 719 4.44 -37.16 -46.19
C TRP A 719 4.32 -36.18 -47.36
N VAL A 720 3.37 -35.23 -47.26
CA VAL A 720 2.92 -34.38 -48.39
C VAL A 720 3.68 -33.04 -48.42
N PHE A 721 4.14 -32.56 -47.26
CA PHE A 721 4.88 -31.30 -47.14
C PHE A 721 6.10 -31.46 -46.24
N ARG A 722 7.26 -31.07 -46.75
CA ARG A 722 8.52 -30.98 -46.02
C ARG A 722 9.37 -29.86 -46.63
N GLN A 723 9.70 -28.87 -45.84
CA GLN A 723 10.58 -27.76 -46.21
C GLN A 723 11.57 -27.50 -45.05
N ASP A 724 12.79 -27.11 -45.38
CA ASP A 724 13.77 -26.68 -44.40
C ASP A 724 14.62 -25.52 -44.93
N GLY A 725 15.12 -24.70 -44.02
CA GLY A 725 16.02 -23.59 -44.30
C GLY A 725 16.75 -23.17 -43.03
N HIS A 726 17.93 -22.57 -43.17
CA HIS A 726 18.71 -22.06 -42.04
C HIS A 726 19.31 -20.68 -42.32
N SER A 727 19.62 -19.93 -41.27
CA SER A 727 20.28 -18.63 -41.42
C SER A 727 21.62 -18.85 -42.14
N GLY A 728 21.93 -18.01 -43.13
CA GLY A 728 23.15 -18.12 -43.95
C GLY A 728 23.16 -19.15 -45.09
N ASP A 729 22.07 -19.89 -45.36
CA ASP A 729 21.99 -20.79 -46.53
C ASP A 729 21.60 -20.09 -47.86
N ASN A 730 21.42 -18.77 -47.84
CA ASN A 730 20.90 -17.95 -48.94
C ASN A 730 19.54 -18.40 -49.50
N SER A 731 18.81 -19.27 -48.81
CA SER A 731 17.42 -19.62 -49.16
C SER A 731 16.49 -18.44 -48.92
N GLY A 732 16.86 -17.55 -47.99
CA GLY A 732 16.04 -16.42 -47.57
C GLY A 732 14.87 -16.81 -46.67
N ARG A 733 14.79 -18.08 -46.23
CA ARG A 733 13.74 -18.63 -45.36
C ARG A 733 13.91 -18.30 -43.89
N VAL A 734 15.15 -18.15 -43.43
CA VAL A 734 15.46 -17.70 -42.07
C VAL A 734 16.25 -16.41 -42.19
N ARG A 735 15.76 -15.35 -41.58
CA ARG A 735 16.39 -14.03 -41.58
C ARG A 735 16.68 -13.60 -40.16
N ILE A 736 17.91 -13.17 -39.92
CA ILE A 736 18.37 -12.67 -38.63
C ILE A 736 18.40 -11.15 -38.75
N LEU A 737 17.76 -10.47 -37.79
CA LEU A 737 17.57 -9.03 -37.77
C LEU A 737 18.01 -8.49 -36.40
N SER A 738 18.86 -7.47 -36.42
CA SER A 738 19.19 -6.64 -35.27
C SER A 738 18.21 -5.47 -35.14
N SER A 739 18.28 -4.76 -34.02
CA SER A 739 17.53 -3.52 -33.82
C SER A 739 17.82 -2.52 -34.94
N GLY A 740 16.77 -1.99 -35.58
CA GLY A 740 16.83 -1.07 -36.70
C GLY A 740 16.90 -1.71 -38.09
N ASP A 741 17.05 -3.03 -38.21
CA ASP A 741 17.08 -3.70 -39.52
C ASP A 741 15.71 -3.68 -40.21
N ALA A 742 15.70 -3.44 -41.53
CA ALA A 742 14.47 -3.43 -42.32
C ALA A 742 13.87 -4.84 -42.49
N LEU A 743 12.55 -4.93 -42.35
CA LEU A 743 11.82 -6.19 -42.54
C LEU A 743 11.77 -6.63 -44.01
N PRO A 744 11.55 -7.93 -44.28
CA PRO A 744 11.22 -8.41 -45.61
C PRO A 744 9.98 -7.71 -46.16
N ALA A 745 10.07 -7.17 -47.38
CA ALA A 745 8.97 -6.46 -48.03
C ALA A 745 7.85 -7.43 -48.48
N THR A 746 7.04 -7.90 -47.54
CA THR A 746 5.88 -8.74 -47.78
C THR A 746 4.61 -8.09 -47.22
N THR A 747 3.48 -8.36 -47.86
CA THR A 747 2.18 -7.76 -47.51
C THR A 747 1.76 -7.99 -46.04
N PRO A 748 2.03 -9.16 -45.41
CA PRO A 748 1.65 -9.40 -44.01
C PRO A 748 2.55 -8.72 -42.96
N LEU A 749 3.81 -8.41 -43.29
CA LEU A 749 4.76 -7.74 -42.38
C LEU A 749 4.72 -6.20 -42.49
N SER A 750 4.03 -5.67 -43.49
CA SER A 750 3.90 -4.23 -43.76
C SER A 750 2.54 -3.65 -43.34
N ASP A 751 1.64 -4.48 -42.81
CA ASP A 751 0.31 -4.10 -42.33
C ASP A 751 0.18 -4.49 -40.85
N PRO A 752 0.17 -3.52 -39.91
CA PRO A 752 0.12 -3.78 -38.47
C PRO A 752 -1.09 -4.64 -38.04
N LEU A 753 -2.21 -4.55 -38.77
CA LEU A 753 -3.41 -5.35 -38.47
C LEU A 753 -3.25 -6.84 -38.83
N ARG A 754 -2.20 -7.19 -39.59
CA ARG A 754 -1.89 -8.56 -40.03
C ARG A 754 -0.70 -9.18 -39.33
N LEU A 755 -0.06 -8.46 -38.40
CA LEU A 755 0.93 -9.03 -37.49
C LEU A 755 0.24 -9.89 -36.44
N LYS A 756 0.73 -11.12 -36.29
CA LYS A 756 0.35 -12.02 -35.20
C LYS A 756 0.71 -11.38 -33.86
N PRO A 757 -0.06 -11.66 -32.79
CA PRO A 757 0.12 -11.00 -31.48
C PRO A 757 1.58 -11.01 -30.98
N PHE A 758 2.27 -12.15 -31.12
CA PHE A 758 3.66 -12.34 -30.67
C PHE A 758 4.73 -11.57 -31.47
N LEU A 759 4.36 -10.82 -32.51
CA LEU A 759 5.28 -10.02 -33.34
C LEU A 759 5.09 -8.52 -33.19
N ARG A 760 4.00 -8.07 -32.57
CA ARG A 760 3.64 -6.63 -32.49
C ARG A 760 4.70 -5.86 -31.70
N ASN A 761 5.08 -6.38 -30.54
CA ASN A 761 6.06 -5.77 -29.64
C ASN A 761 7.51 -5.76 -30.16
N ALA A 762 7.81 -6.44 -31.28
CA ALA A 762 9.17 -6.58 -31.82
C ALA A 762 9.36 -5.91 -33.20
N ILE A 763 8.29 -5.34 -33.77
CA ILE A 763 8.27 -4.75 -35.12
C ILE A 763 7.57 -3.40 -35.05
N ARG A 764 8.26 -2.35 -35.50
CA ARG A 764 7.72 -1.00 -35.58
C ARG A 764 8.19 -0.30 -36.85
N ASP A 765 7.29 0.42 -37.53
CA ASP A 765 7.59 1.14 -38.78
C ASP A 765 8.30 0.33 -39.88
N GLY A 766 7.98 -0.97 -39.98
CA GLY A 766 8.60 -1.86 -40.97
C GLY A 766 10.06 -2.24 -40.67
N LYS A 767 10.55 -1.98 -39.46
CA LYS A 767 11.87 -2.37 -38.95
C LYS A 767 11.72 -3.26 -37.71
N ALA A 768 12.75 -4.06 -37.43
CA ALA A 768 12.80 -4.90 -36.23
C ALA A 768 13.42 -4.12 -35.06
N TYR A 769 12.80 -4.19 -33.87
CA TYR A 769 13.32 -3.61 -32.63
C TYR A 769 13.19 -4.64 -31.49
N PRO A 770 14.06 -5.66 -31.44
CA PRO A 770 13.94 -6.72 -30.45
C PRO A 770 14.41 -6.31 -29.04
N GLY A 771 14.95 -5.11 -28.84
CA GLY A 771 15.57 -4.65 -27.58
C GLY A 771 17.09 -4.82 -27.56
N GLY A 772 17.78 -4.06 -26.69
CA GLY A 772 19.26 -3.89 -26.72
C GLY A 772 20.08 -5.19 -26.66
N ARG A 773 19.61 -6.21 -25.92
CA ARG A 773 20.32 -7.50 -25.74
C ARG A 773 19.90 -8.61 -26.71
N ARG A 774 19.00 -8.33 -27.66
CA ARG A 774 18.26 -9.35 -28.40
C ARG A 774 18.50 -9.26 -29.91
N VAL A 775 18.39 -10.41 -30.59
CA VAL A 775 18.37 -10.53 -32.06
C VAL A 775 17.14 -11.33 -32.46
N LEU A 776 16.45 -10.90 -33.52
CA LEU A 776 15.22 -11.56 -33.98
C LEU A 776 15.48 -12.47 -35.18
N ALA A 777 14.98 -13.71 -35.12
CA ALA A 777 15.00 -14.64 -36.25
C ALA A 777 13.58 -14.88 -36.78
N LEU A 778 13.33 -14.42 -38.00
CA LEU A 778 12.06 -14.64 -38.71
C LEU A 778 12.16 -15.85 -39.64
N VAL A 779 11.14 -16.71 -39.59
CA VAL A 779 11.12 -17.98 -40.32
C VAL A 779 9.93 -18.05 -41.28
N GLU A 780 10.20 -18.51 -42.50
CA GLU A 780 9.23 -18.82 -43.56
C GLU A 780 9.44 -20.25 -44.08
N THR A 781 8.53 -21.15 -43.75
CA THR A 781 8.57 -22.58 -44.08
C THR A 781 7.78 -22.93 -45.34
N GLN A 782 6.98 -22.02 -45.89
CA GLN A 782 6.12 -22.26 -47.05
C GLN A 782 6.72 -21.72 -48.37
N GLU A 783 6.02 -20.81 -49.05
CA GLU A 783 6.40 -20.24 -50.36
C GLU A 783 7.02 -18.85 -50.21
N LEU A 784 8.26 -18.69 -50.68
CA LEU A 784 8.95 -17.41 -50.72
C LEU A 784 8.39 -16.52 -51.85
N GLY A 785 8.20 -15.23 -51.58
CA GLY A 785 7.70 -14.24 -52.55
C GLY A 785 6.64 -13.32 -51.94
N ASP A 786 5.72 -12.81 -52.76
CA ASP A 786 4.67 -11.86 -52.32
C ASP A 786 3.68 -12.46 -51.30
N SER A 787 3.66 -13.80 -51.18
CA SER A 787 2.83 -14.58 -50.25
C SER A 787 3.56 -15.00 -48.99
N ALA A 788 4.86 -14.73 -48.85
CA ALA A 788 5.61 -15.06 -47.64
C ALA A 788 5.13 -14.15 -46.50
N ASP A 789 4.78 -14.73 -45.36
CA ASP A 789 4.41 -13.96 -44.18
C ASP A 789 5.58 -13.84 -43.20
N PHE A 790 6.57 -14.75 -43.25
CA PHE A 790 7.68 -14.82 -42.29
C PHE A 790 7.23 -14.89 -40.81
N GLN A 791 5.98 -15.28 -40.57
CA GLN A 791 5.38 -15.44 -39.24
C GLN A 791 5.10 -16.93 -38.94
N ASP A 792 5.72 -17.84 -39.70
CA ASP A 792 5.59 -19.29 -39.49
C ASP A 792 6.27 -19.72 -38.18
N ALA A 793 7.41 -19.10 -37.84
CA ALA A 793 8.01 -19.17 -36.50
C ALA A 793 8.90 -17.94 -36.25
N VAL A 794 8.96 -17.50 -34.99
CA VAL A 794 9.77 -16.35 -34.57
C VAL A 794 10.55 -16.71 -33.33
N VAL A 795 11.86 -16.43 -33.35
CA VAL A 795 12.77 -16.74 -32.26
C VAL A 795 13.53 -15.48 -31.86
N ALA A 796 13.44 -15.08 -30.59
CA ALA A 796 14.29 -14.07 -29.98
C ALA A 796 15.57 -14.74 -29.44
N ILE A 797 16.73 -14.15 -29.70
CA ILE A 797 18.03 -14.66 -29.28
C ILE A 797 18.67 -13.64 -28.35
N TYR A 798 18.90 -14.03 -27.10
CA TYR A 798 19.54 -13.21 -26.07
C TYR A 798 21.04 -13.51 -26.06
N ILE A 799 21.88 -12.47 -26.09
CA ILE A 799 23.34 -12.60 -26.11
C ILE A 799 23.92 -11.73 -24.99
N GLU A 800 24.30 -12.38 -23.89
CA GLU A 800 24.62 -11.69 -22.63
C GLU A 800 26.00 -12.09 -22.10
N ARG A 801 26.63 -11.21 -21.32
CA ARG A 801 27.88 -11.56 -20.64
C ARG A 801 27.63 -12.64 -19.58
N PRO A 802 28.55 -13.62 -19.38
CA PRO A 802 28.34 -14.71 -18.43
C PRO A 802 28.11 -14.30 -16.97
N ALA A 803 28.55 -13.10 -16.59
CA ALA A 803 28.42 -12.54 -15.24
C ALA A 803 27.02 -11.97 -14.94
N CYS A 804 26.17 -11.77 -15.94
CA CYS A 804 24.89 -11.07 -15.79
C CYS A 804 23.70 -11.94 -15.35
N GLY A 805 23.94 -13.21 -14.98
CA GLY A 805 22.87 -14.14 -14.59
C GLY A 805 22.00 -14.55 -15.78
N SER A 806 21.72 -15.85 -15.93
CA SER A 806 20.91 -16.34 -17.04
C SER A 806 19.42 -16.28 -16.70
N ASN A 807 18.79 -15.12 -16.85
CA ASN A 807 17.34 -14.98 -16.82
C ASN A 807 16.85 -14.62 -18.22
N ALA A 808 16.65 -15.65 -19.03
CA ALA A 808 15.90 -15.53 -20.27
C ALA A 808 14.57 -16.25 -20.05
N ASP A 809 13.52 -15.44 -19.86
CA ASP A 809 12.06 -15.68 -19.97
C ASP A 809 11.28 -15.03 -18.82
N GLU A 810 10.28 -14.15 -18.98
CA GLU A 810 9.63 -13.45 -20.12
C GLU A 810 8.99 -12.15 -19.53
N ASP A 811 9.30 -10.96 -20.05
CA ASP A 811 8.53 -10.09 -21.01
C ASP A 811 7.47 -9.21 -20.30
N GLU A 812 7.67 -7.89 -20.10
CA GLU A 812 7.72 -6.80 -21.09
C GLU A 812 6.62 -6.89 -22.17
N GLU A 813 5.46 -6.31 -21.88
CA GLU A 813 4.48 -5.88 -22.89
C GLU A 813 4.82 -4.43 -23.29
N PHE A 814 5.21 -4.24 -24.54
CA PHE A 814 5.67 -2.97 -25.11
C PHE A 814 4.49 -2.08 -25.51
N ASP A 815 4.57 -0.81 -25.12
CA ASP A 815 3.85 0.32 -25.68
C ASP A 815 4.26 0.59 -27.15
N ASP A 816 3.26 0.84 -27.99
CA ASP A 816 3.32 1.26 -29.40
C ASP A 816 2.61 2.64 -29.47
N GLU A 817 3.08 3.76 -30.02
CA GLU A 817 4.20 4.13 -30.90
C GLU A 817 4.42 5.68 -30.80
N ASP A 818 5.66 6.14 -31.04
CA ASP A 818 6.08 7.55 -31.27
C ASP A 818 7.01 7.65 -32.52
N ILE A 819 6.56 7.83 -33.78
CA ILE A 819 7.52 8.27 -34.84
C ILE A 819 7.04 9.54 -35.57
N GLU A 820 7.56 10.66 -35.05
CA GLU A 820 8.37 11.73 -35.67
C GLU A 820 8.12 12.21 -37.11
N GLU A 821 8.00 13.55 -37.27
CA GLU A 821 9.10 14.41 -37.76
C GLU A 821 8.73 15.92 -37.62
N GLY A 822 9.54 16.67 -36.86
CA GLY A 822 9.93 18.06 -37.21
C GLY A 822 9.06 19.25 -36.78
N GLU A 823 9.54 19.93 -35.72
CA GLU A 823 9.31 21.34 -35.32
C GLU A 823 8.01 21.68 -34.56
N GLY A 824 8.14 21.78 -33.23
CA GLY A 824 7.19 22.45 -32.33
C GLY A 824 6.36 21.49 -31.47
N GLU A 825 6.44 21.66 -30.16
CA GLU A 825 5.65 20.94 -29.15
C GLU A 825 4.14 20.92 -29.52
N GLU A 826 3.59 19.75 -29.84
CA GLU A 826 2.14 19.53 -29.85
C GLU A 826 1.81 18.26 -29.06
N GLU A 827 1.11 18.42 -27.94
CA GLU A 827 0.53 17.33 -27.16
C GLU A 827 -0.24 16.35 -28.06
N ASN A 828 -0.07 15.04 -27.85
CA ASN A 828 -0.91 14.02 -28.47
C ASN A 828 -2.38 14.29 -28.11
N LYS A 829 -3.20 14.72 -29.09
CA LYS A 829 -4.62 15.04 -28.91
C LYS A 829 -5.51 13.96 -29.46
N ILE A 830 -6.42 13.45 -28.64
CA ILE A 830 -7.49 12.54 -29.07
C ILE A 830 -8.73 13.34 -29.49
N THR A 831 -9.42 12.85 -30.51
CA THR A 831 -10.73 13.40 -30.89
C THR A 831 -11.80 12.75 -30.03
N ILE A 832 -12.58 13.57 -29.33
CA ILE A 832 -13.70 13.13 -28.49
C ILE A 832 -15.00 13.82 -28.91
N CYS A 833 -16.11 13.15 -28.65
CA CYS A 833 -17.43 13.75 -28.66
C CYS A 833 -17.75 14.20 -27.24
N HIS A 834 -17.67 15.51 -27.04
CA HIS A 834 -17.91 16.16 -25.76
C HIS A 834 -19.38 16.54 -25.60
N TYR A 835 -19.97 16.19 -24.46
CA TYR A 835 -21.36 16.49 -24.10
C TYR A 835 -21.40 17.52 -22.96
N PRO A 836 -21.68 18.81 -23.25
CA PRO A 836 -21.68 19.86 -22.23
C PRO A 836 -22.64 19.53 -21.06
N PRO A 837 -22.22 19.75 -19.80
CA PRO A 837 -23.05 19.49 -18.63
C PRO A 837 -24.39 20.25 -18.70
N GLY A 838 -25.50 19.50 -18.73
CA GLY A 838 -26.85 20.05 -18.78
C GLY A 838 -27.44 20.29 -20.17
N ASN A 839 -26.67 20.08 -21.26
CA ASN A 839 -27.19 20.20 -22.63
C ASN A 839 -26.55 19.18 -23.62
N ARG A 840 -27.09 17.96 -23.66
CA ARG A 840 -26.58 16.87 -24.51
C ARG A 840 -26.86 17.02 -26.00
N ASP A 841 -27.82 17.86 -26.38
CA ASP A 841 -28.15 18.11 -27.80
C ASP A 841 -27.10 19.00 -28.50
N GLU A 842 -26.17 19.57 -27.74
CA GLU A 842 -25.09 20.42 -28.22
C GLU A 842 -23.74 19.70 -28.15
N ALA A 843 -23.74 18.40 -28.46
CA ALA A 843 -22.54 17.58 -28.50
C ALA A 843 -21.54 18.14 -29.52
N GLN A 844 -20.29 18.33 -29.10
CA GLN A 844 -19.23 18.92 -29.93
C GLN A 844 -18.10 17.93 -30.14
N THR A 845 -17.66 17.80 -31.40
CA THR A 845 -16.43 17.07 -31.69
C THR A 845 -15.26 17.99 -31.39
N ILE A 846 -14.52 17.70 -30.33
CA ILE A 846 -13.36 18.48 -29.89
C ILE A 846 -12.13 17.59 -29.83
N GLN A 847 -10.96 18.21 -29.81
CA GLN A 847 -9.69 17.52 -29.61
C GLN A 847 -9.12 17.93 -28.26
N VAL A 848 -8.82 16.95 -27.43
CA VAL A 848 -8.26 17.14 -26.08
C VAL A 848 -6.98 16.34 -25.96
N GLY A 849 -6.02 16.79 -25.14
CA GLY A 849 -4.81 16.01 -24.87
C GLY A 849 -5.17 14.62 -24.33
N VAL A 850 -4.38 13.60 -24.67
CA VAL A 850 -4.57 12.21 -24.17
C VAL A 850 -4.63 12.20 -22.64
N SER A 851 -3.85 13.05 -21.97
CA SER A 851 -3.84 13.24 -20.51
C SER A 851 -5.17 13.76 -19.94
N ALA A 852 -5.95 14.52 -20.72
CA ALA A 852 -7.25 15.05 -20.31
C ALA A 852 -8.40 14.04 -20.54
N TRP A 853 -8.15 12.95 -21.26
CA TRP A 853 -9.16 11.94 -21.58
C TRP A 853 -9.85 11.32 -20.36
N PRO A 854 -9.14 10.92 -19.28
CA PRO A 854 -9.79 10.34 -18.11
C PRO A 854 -10.84 11.29 -17.49
N ALA A 855 -10.53 12.59 -17.40
CA ALA A 855 -11.43 13.60 -16.88
C ALA A 855 -12.66 13.81 -17.77
N HIS A 856 -12.47 13.88 -19.09
CA HIS A 856 -13.57 13.98 -20.06
C HIS A 856 -14.48 12.73 -20.03
N LYS A 857 -13.89 11.53 -19.92
CA LYS A 857 -14.62 10.26 -19.81
C LYS A 857 -15.51 10.20 -18.55
N LEU A 858 -15.04 10.73 -17.42
CA LEU A 858 -15.76 10.74 -16.14
C LEU A 858 -17.10 11.52 -16.20
N HIS A 859 -17.24 12.47 -17.13
CA HIS A 859 -18.47 13.26 -17.31
C HIS A 859 -19.34 12.79 -18.50
N GLY A 860 -19.01 11.64 -19.10
CA GLY A 860 -19.82 10.99 -20.13
C GLY A 860 -19.47 11.36 -21.56
N ASP A 861 -18.29 11.93 -21.80
CA ASP A 861 -17.73 12.10 -23.14
C ASP A 861 -17.20 10.77 -23.68
N ARG A 862 -17.15 10.63 -25.01
CA ARG A 862 -16.64 9.42 -25.66
C ARG A 862 -15.52 9.71 -26.65
N VAL A 863 -14.63 8.74 -26.84
CA VAL A 863 -13.63 8.79 -27.92
C VAL A 863 -14.31 8.66 -29.28
N GLY A 864 -13.86 9.44 -30.26
CA GLY A 864 -14.41 9.48 -31.62
C GLY A 864 -15.26 10.71 -31.88
N SER A 865 -15.70 10.91 -33.12
CA SER A 865 -16.47 12.10 -33.47
C SER A 865 -17.93 12.00 -33.00
N CYS A 866 -18.60 13.14 -32.85
CA CYS A 866 -20.05 13.15 -32.61
C CYS A 866 -20.83 12.68 -33.84
N GLU A 867 -20.22 12.64 -35.02
CA GLU A 867 -20.86 12.14 -36.24
C GLU A 867 -20.98 10.61 -36.26
N ASP A 868 -20.21 9.89 -35.44
CA ASP A 868 -20.18 8.44 -35.41
C ASP A 868 -21.36 7.80 -34.67
N ASP A 869 -21.91 8.44 -33.64
CA ASP A 869 -23.05 7.97 -32.82
C ASP A 869 -23.78 9.21 -32.25
N LYS A 870 -24.78 9.75 -32.96
CA LYS A 870 -25.21 11.14 -32.71
C LYS A 870 -26.01 11.32 -31.43
N ASP A 871 -26.73 10.29 -31.04
CA ASP A 871 -27.52 10.29 -29.82
C ASP A 871 -26.74 9.75 -28.63
N GLY A 872 -25.64 9.01 -28.80
CA GLY A 872 -24.78 8.61 -27.67
C GLY A 872 -25.29 7.38 -26.93
N ASP A 873 -25.90 6.45 -27.67
CA ASP A 873 -26.43 5.20 -27.13
C ASP A 873 -25.46 4.00 -27.28
N GLY A 874 -24.27 4.25 -27.83
CA GLY A 874 -23.22 3.25 -28.03
C GLY A 874 -23.36 2.44 -29.32
N VAL A 875 -24.32 2.78 -30.21
CA VAL A 875 -24.47 2.18 -31.53
C VAL A 875 -24.10 3.20 -32.61
N PRO A 876 -23.12 2.91 -33.49
CA PRO A 876 -22.76 3.85 -34.54
C PRO A 876 -23.95 4.18 -35.45
N ASN A 877 -24.13 5.44 -35.84
CA ASN A 877 -25.21 5.95 -36.71
C ASN A 877 -25.40 5.16 -38.02
N SER A 878 -24.34 4.52 -38.52
CA SER A 878 -24.38 3.67 -39.72
C SER A 878 -25.01 2.28 -39.48
N LEU A 879 -25.05 1.84 -38.23
CA LEU A 879 -25.60 0.57 -37.75
C LEU A 879 -26.83 0.77 -36.87
N ASP A 880 -27.16 2.01 -36.54
CA ASP A 880 -28.31 2.39 -35.75
C ASP A 880 -29.57 2.57 -36.62
N LEU A 881 -30.64 1.88 -36.23
CA LEU A 881 -31.95 1.96 -36.87
C LEU A 881 -32.81 3.12 -36.35
N CYS A 882 -32.45 3.68 -35.20
CA CYS A 882 -33.14 4.78 -34.54
C CYS A 882 -32.17 5.87 -34.02
N PRO A 883 -31.44 6.57 -34.92
CA PRO A 883 -30.33 7.54 -34.65
C PRO A 883 -30.79 8.88 -34.06
N SER A 884 -31.78 8.83 -33.20
CA SER A 884 -32.40 9.96 -32.51
C SER A 884 -32.91 9.54 -31.13
N THR A 885 -32.54 8.34 -30.70
CA THR A 885 -33.06 7.66 -29.53
C THR A 885 -31.98 7.60 -28.49
N TYR A 886 -31.87 8.67 -27.73
CA TYR A 886 -30.97 8.67 -26.61
C TYR A 886 -31.42 7.64 -25.56
N THR A 887 -30.57 6.65 -25.26
CA THR A 887 -30.76 5.75 -24.13
C THR A 887 -29.55 5.84 -23.19
N PRO A 888 -29.74 6.16 -21.88
CA PRO A 888 -28.62 6.30 -20.97
C PRO A 888 -27.86 4.98 -20.79
N GLU A 889 -26.53 5.02 -20.72
CA GLU A 889 -25.67 3.85 -20.49
C GLU A 889 -25.85 3.23 -19.07
N SER A 890 -26.54 3.96 -18.18
CA SER A 890 -26.81 3.60 -16.78
C SER A 890 -28.00 2.64 -16.58
N VAL A 891 -28.32 1.79 -17.55
CA VAL A 891 -29.45 0.85 -17.39
C VAL A 891 -29.04 -0.26 -16.40
N PRO A 892 -29.77 -0.46 -15.29
CA PRO A 892 -29.30 -1.32 -14.19
C PRO A 892 -29.17 -2.79 -14.58
N ARG A 893 -28.07 -3.44 -14.17
CA ARG A 893 -27.97 -4.92 -14.09
C ARG A 893 -28.40 -5.42 -12.72
N GLU A 894 -29.66 -5.21 -12.34
CA GLU A 894 -30.22 -5.83 -11.13
C GLU A 894 -31.25 -6.92 -11.45
N GLN A 895 -31.15 -8.03 -10.72
CA GLN A 895 -32.17 -9.07 -10.70
C GLN A 895 -33.49 -8.49 -10.17
N MET A 896 -34.51 -8.49 -11.03
CA MET A 896 -35.87 -8.61 -10.56
C MET A 896 -36.57 -9.79 -11.18
N LEU A 897 -37.24 -10.56 -10.31
CA LEU A 897 -38.33 -11.45 -10.69
C LEU A 897 -39.14 -10.70 -11.74
N PHE A 898 -39.53 -11.39 -12.82
CA PHE A 898 -40.54 -10.97 -13.81
C PHE A 898 -40.07 -10.56 -15.24
N GLU A 899 -39.46 -11.48 -16.00
CA GLU A 899 -38.91 -11.30 -17.37
C GLU A 899 -39.91 -10.81 -18.45
N ARG A 900 -39.90 -9.50 -18.75
CA ARG A 900 -39.90 -8.93 -20.12
C ARG A 900 -39.21 -7.57 -20.10
N TYR A 901 -38.23 -7.36 -21.00
CA TYR A 901 -37.44 -6.14 -21.06
C TYR A 901 -37.54 -5.47 -22.43
N ALA A 902 -37.64 -4.15 -22.38
CA ALA A 902 -37.76 -3.20 -23.46
C ALA A 902 -37.36 -1.85 -22.88
N LEU A 903 -36.37 -1.18 -23.47
CA LEU A 903 -36.10 0.22 -23.15
C LEU A 903 -37.27 1.07 -23.65
N THR A 904 -37.72 1.97 -22.80
CA THR A 904 -38.66 3.04 -23.15
C THR A 904 -37.86 4.32 -23.43
N SER A 905 -38.43 5.26 -24.17
CA SER A 905 -37.81 6.53 -24.48
C SER A 905 -37.55 7.43 -23.25
N GLU A 906 -37.99 7.01 -22.06
CA GLU A 906 -37.91 7.80 -20.80
C GLU A 906 -36.95 7.17 -19.77
N GLY A 907 -36.09 6.21 -20.15
CA GLY A 907 -35.09 5.61 -19.26
C GLY A 907 -35.62 4.54 -18.29
N ASP A 908 -36.94 4.28 -18.26
CA ASP A 908 -37.55 3.26 -17.42
C ASP A 908 -37.62 1.88 -18.11
N VAL A 909 -37.21 0.83 -17.38
CA VAL A 909 -37.35 -0.58 -17.75
C VAL A 909 -38.71 -1.12 -17.29
N PHE A 910 -39.57 -1.61 -18.19
CA PHE A 910 -40.86 -2.24 -17.83
C PHE A 910 -40.68 -3.52 -16.94
N ARG A 911 -41.49 -3.70 -15.87
CA ARG A 911 -41.51 -4.89 -14.95
C ARG A 911 -42.89 -5.63 -14.88
N LYS A 912 -43.03 -6.97 -15.18
CA LYS A 912 -44.16 -7.90 -14.73
C LYS A 912 -44.19 -9.42 -15.20
N GLY A 913 -45.00 -10.32 -14.56
CA GLY A 913 -45.09 -11.90 -14.60
C GLY A 913 -43.96 -12.98 -14.12
N PRO A 914 -43.98 -13.79 -12.98
CA PRO A 914 -42.74 -14.34 -12.34
C PRO A 914 -42.50 -15.81 -12.71
N ARG A 915 -41.25 -16.21 -12.96
CA ARG A 915 -40.65 -17.55 -12.70
C ARG A 915 -39.30 -17.74 -13.41
N LYS A 916 -38.48 -18.61 -12.82
CA LYS A 916 -37.11 -19.01 -13.18
C LYS A 916 -36.88 -19.36 -14.67
N LYS A 917 -36.13 -18.52 -15.41
CA LYS A 917 -34.91 -18.83 -16.21
C LYS A 917 -34.62 -17.72 -17.26
N ILE A 918 -33.53 -16.96 -17.10
CA ILE A 918 -33.20 -15.72 -17.84
C ILE A 918 -32.55 -15.97 -19.23
N SER A 919 -32.80 -15.07 -20.21
CA SER A 919 -32.00 -14.85 -21.43
C SER A 919 -31.49 -13.38 -21.49
N PRO A 920 -30.23 -13.11 -21.89
CA PRO A 920 -29.65 -11.75 -21.92
C PRO A 920 -29.83 -11.09 -23.30
N TYR A 921 -30.26 -9.84 -23.38
CA TYR A 921 -30.22 -9.03 -24.60
C TYR A 921 -29.57 -7.67 -24.29
N ARG A 922 -28.72 -7.16 -25.18
CA ARG A 922 -27.98 -5.88 -25.11
C ARG A 922 -28.55 -4.85 -26.11
N LEU A 923 -28.20 -3.56 -25.96
CA LEU A 923 -28.57 -2.47 -26.89
C LEU A 923 -28.14 -2.73 -28.34
N THR A 924 -27.01 -3.41 -28.53
CA THR A 924 -26.52 -3.88 -29.83
C THR A 924 -27.46 -4.88 -30.51
N ASP A 925 -28.25 -5.63 -29.73
CA ASP A 925 -29.22 -6.61 -30.24
C ASP A 925 -30.51 -5.93 -30.74
N THR A 926 -30.78 -4.70 -30.29
CA THR A 926 -31.92 -3.87 -30.74
C THR A 926 -31.54 -2.84 -31.80
N LYS A 927 -30.25 -2.71 -32.14
CA LYS A 927 -29.71 -1.77 -33.13
C LYS A 927 -30.16 -0.32 -32.86
N GLY A 928 -29.97 0.12 -31.62
CA GLY A 928 -30.26 1.48 -31.11
C GLY A 928 -31.74 1.86 -30.98
N CYS A 929 -32.67 0.99 -31.37
CA CYS A 929 -34.11 1.28 -31.21
C CYS A 929 -34.67 0.86 -29.86
N SER A 930 -35.50 1.73 -29.26
CA SER A 930 -36.40 1.37 -28.18
C SER A 930 -37.47 0.38 -28.64
N CYS A 931 -38.08 -0.34 -27.70
CA CYS A 931 -39.11 -1.33 -28.08
C CYS A 931 -40.36 -0.67 -28.68
N GLU A 932 -40.72 0.54 -28.23
CA GLU A 932 -41.87 1.25 -28.78
C GLU A 932 -41.67 1.60 -30.26
N GLN A 933 -40.46 2.02 -30.62
CA GLN A 933 -40.09 2.30 -32.01
C GLN A 933 -40.08 1.03 -32.86
N LEU A 934 -39.57 -0.09 -32.34
CA LEU A 934 -39.63 -1.39 -33.03
C LEU A 934 -41.09 -1.85 -33.26
N ILE A 935 -41.97 -1.63 -32.29
CA ILE A 935 -43.40 -1.92 -32.41
C ILE A 935 -44.05 -1.01 -33.45
N ASP A 936 -43.73 0.28 -33.44
CA ASP A 936 -44.24 1.25 -34.42
C ASP A 936 -43.87 0.87 -35.86
N VAL A 937 -42.66 0.36 -36.08
CA VAL A 937 -42.22 -0.15 -37.38
C VAL A 937 -43.01 -1.40 -37.77
N ALA A 938 -43.22 -2.33 -36.85
CA ALA A 938 -43.97 -3.57 -37.09
C ALA A 938 -45.45 -3.29 -37.39
N GLU A 939 -46.08 -2.36 -36.67
CA GLU A 939 -47.46 -1.92 -36.88
C GLU A 939 -47.60 -0.97 -38.08
N GLY A 940 -46.50 -0.32 -38.42
CA GLY A 940 -46.44 0.64 -39.50
C GLY A 940 -47.01 2.00 -39.21
N SER A 941 -47.08 2.36 -37.95
CA SER A 941 -47.59 3.63 -37.45
C SER A 941 -46.63 4.78 -37.73
N GLN A 942 -45.31 4.54 -37.69
CA GLN A 942 -44.26 5.54 -37.91
C GLN A 942 -43.11 4.97 -38.76
N PRO A 943 -42.53 5.74 -39.69
CA PRO A 943 -41.30 5.38 -40.37
C PRO A 943 -40.06 5.83 -39.57
N TYR A 944 -39.09 4.93 -39.44
CA TYR A 944 -37.74 5.20 -38.91
C TYR A 944 -36.70 4.79 -39.98
N TYR A 945 -35.39 4.81 -39.68
CA TYR A 945 -34.31 4.50 -40.65
C TYR A 945 -34.32 3.06 -41.21
N PHE A 946 -35.31 2.24 -40.85
CA PHE A 946 -35.56 0.90 -41.39
C PHE A 946 -35.72 0.81 -42.91
N GLU A 947 -36.04 1.90 -43.60
CA GLU A 947 -36.15 1.90 -45.07
C GLU A 947 -34.81 1.56 -45.76
N GLN A 948 -33.68 1.78 -45.07
CA GLN A 948 -32.35 1.40 -45.52
C GLN A 948 -32.08 -0.11 -45.42
N PHE A 949 -32.91 -0.84 -44.66
CA PHE A 949 -32.83 -2.29 -44.45
C PHE A 949 -34.13 -2.99 -44.94
N PRO A 950 -34.37 -3.05 -46.26
CA PRO A 950 -35.66 -3.43 -46.83
C PRO A 950 -36.10 -4.87 -46.50
N ILE A 951 -35.15 -5.78 -46.24
CA ILE A 951 -35.45 -7.16 -45.82
C ILE A 951 -35.95 -7.19 -44.38
N LEU A 952 -35.26 -6.50 -43.48
CA LEU A 952 -35.62 -6.37 -42.08
C LEU A 952 -36.97 -5.65 -41.93
N TYR A 953 -37.16 -4.52 -42.63
CA TYR A 953 -38.43 -3.79 -42.63
C TYR A 953 -39.61 -4.66 -43.07
N ARG A 954 -39.43 -5.47 -44.14
CA ARG A 954 -40.46 -6.42 -44.60
C ARG A 954 -40.74 -7.52 -43.58
N ASN A 955 -39.71 -8.02 -42.90
CA ASN A 955 -39.86 -9.06 -41.88
C ASN A 955 -40.61 -8.51 -40.65
N MET A 956 -40.28 -7.30 -40.21
CA MET A 956 -40.98 -6.61 -39.12
C MET A 956 -42.46 -6.35 -39.45
N ARG A 957 -42.75 -5.87 -40.66
CA ARG A 957 -44.14 -5.68 -41.16
C ARG A 957 -44.92 -6.99 -41.34
N SER A 958 -44.27 -8.15 -41.26
CA SER A 958 -44.92 -9.47 -41.38
C SER A 958 -45.35 -10.06 -40.03
N LEU A 959 -45.01 -9.41 -38.92
CA LEU A 959 -45.43 -9.82 -37.58
C LEU A 959 -46.97 -9.75 -37.45
N PHE A 960 -47.56 -10.79 -36.88
CA PHE A 960 -49.02 -10.81 -36.66
C PHE A 960 -49.42 -9.75 -35.62
N PRO A 961 -50.54 -9.03 -35.80
CA PRO A 961 -50.98 -7.96 -34.90
C PRO A 961 -51.10 -8.36 -33.42
N HIS A 962 -51.41 -9.63 -33.14
CA HIS A 962 -51.46 -10.13 -31.77
C HIS A 962 -50.12 -9.99 -31.02
N TYR A 963 -48.98 -10.04 -31.73
CA TYR A 963 -47.67 -9.86 -31.12
C TYR A 963 -47.39 -8.40 -30.79
N THR A 964 -47.81 -7.45 -31.63
CA THR A 964 -47.60 -6.01 -31.39
C THR A 964 -48.58 -5.47 -30.35
N GLU A 965 -49.85 -5.91 -30.37
CA GLU A 965 -50.85 -5.59 -29.34
C GLU A 965 -50.48 -6.17 -27.97
N GLY A 966 -49.93 -7.39 -27.95
CA GLY A 966 -49.35 -7.99 -26.76
C GLY A 966 -48.12 -7.24 -26.25
N ALA A 967 -47.32 -6.67 -27.16
CA ALA A 967 -46.12 -5.91 -26.85
C ALA A 967 -46.44 -4.54 -26.23
N ARG A 968 -47.38 -3.77 -26.80
CA ARG A 968 -47.82 -2.48 -26.24
C ARG A 968 -48.35 -2.60 -24.81
N ASN A 969 -48.99 -3.71 -24.48
CA ASN A 969 -49.59 -3.93 -23.16
C ASN A 969 -48.65 -4.56 -22.12
N ASN A 970 -47.57 -5.25 -22.55
CA ASN A 970 -46.75 -6.08 -21.65
C ASN A 970 -45.23 -6.02 -21.92
N GLY A 971 -44.74 -5.11 -22.76
CA GLY A 971 -43.32 -5.01 -23.14
C GLY A 971 -42.89 -5.95 -24.27
N CYS A 972 -41.66 -5.76 -24.80
CA CYS A 972 -41.19 -6.45 -26.01
C CYS A 972 -41.22 -7.98 -25.87
N PRO A 973 -41.98 -8.68 -26.73
CA PRO A 973 -41.93 -10.13 -26.76
C PRO A 973 -40.68 -10.60 -27.53
N LYS A 974 -40.11 -11.73 -27.11
CA LYS A 974 -39.00 -12.43 -27.76
C LYS A 974 -39.18 -12.67 -29.28
N ALA A 975 -40.42 -12.64 -29.77
CA ALA A 975 -40.74 -12.75 -31.20
C ALA A 975 -40.35 -11.50 -32.01
N VAL A 976 -40.43 -10.30 -31.42
CA VAL A 976 -40.05 -9.03 -32.06
C VAL A 976 -38.52 -8.93 -32.11
N LEU A 977 -37.81 -9.22 -31.01
CA LEU A 977 -36.34 -9.21 -30.96
C LEU A 977 -35.70 -10.21 -31.93
N ARG A 978 -36.23 -11.45 -32.01
CA ARG A 978 -35.74 -12.46 -32.97
C ARG A 978 -35.94 -12.09 -34.44
N MET A 979 -36.85 -11.16 -34.76
CA MET A 979 -37.01 -10.68 -36.14
C MET A 979 -35.90 -9.71 -36.53
N VAL A 980 -35.37 -8.95 -35.55
CA VAL A 980 -34.20 -8.08 -35.73
C VAL A 980 -32.95 -8.93 -36.02
N GLU A 981 -32.68 -9.95 -35.20
CA GLU A 981 -31.57 -10.89 -35.40
C GLU A 981 -31.61 -11.66 -36.74
N ARG A 982 -32.80 -12.00 -37.23
CA ARG A 982 -32.96 -12.78 -38.48
C ARG A 982 -32.92 -11.93 -39.75
N GLY A 983 -32.91 -10.61 -39.61
CA GLY A 983 -32.94 -9.66 -40.72
C GLY A 983 -31.59 -9.05 -41.08
N THR A 984 -30.54 -9.33 -40.30
CA THR A 984 -29.14 -8.95 -40.54
C THR A 984 -28.45 -9.91 -41.51
#